data_AF-A0A8T7B6T8-F1
#
_entry.id   AF-A0A8T7B6T8-F1
#
_cell.length_a   1.000
_cell.length_b   1.000
_cell.length_c   1.000
_cell.angle_alpha   90.00
_cell.angle_beta   90.00
_cell.angle_gamma   90.00
#
_symmetry.space_group_name_H-M   'P 1'
#
loop_
_entity.id
_entity.type
_entity.pdbx_description
1 polymer ?
#
loop_
_entity_poly.entity_id
_entity_poly.type
_entity_poly.pdbx_seq_one_letter_code
_entity_poly.pdbx_strand_id
1 'polypeptide(L)'
;IAGNMVIATVPASSVAALGDIPGVLRVVEDSRLESQLTTAPASTMVDPADPVLVGLWDANQTGGAYDPAIIDSGVDQDHPGMADIPSRTNYCSWYLVAASSDPDFNDSYSCDDEQSHGTHVAGIVGSYGTPSYPNHLGMAYGVEKMVNLKAGWLNSSTGGASMYWSDKYNLVDRALYNVSQLNPGTFADDVDGMNLSFGGDTSLDDTDGGRFWDSVISTYSDLPVTIAAGNSGPNNVNFSDPAVSYNAITVANYSDAGTTNRNDDFLNSSSTVGPTADGRRKPDIAAPGTSISAPNAFWETQPDYVNKSGTSMAAPMVLGVIMDLADAGVFDELAVKALLINTAQKNLPGMNIENDSDGWDPALGWGAMNAFAAYFHRFDVFQDAVAPRGTAGDYQLYKGTMRDEGAAGEGRDRATMVWNRVATYETAAPPSTYYSLPDLNLRLYQESNEALIDTDFEGPSNVQQVRIGAGASATDVVINAYAWSMLYAHGGATQPYVLATEEGFTRVDLPSQFQGVAIWPSSVEPNEVFDVTFWLRNDSEIASHNNVFNLELQPGWALISGIDTQDVGSAAGNGGVTSQVVYTLRAPNSEAGAQVITVKHSHESYNEPYGDFNWNINLTVETDNTPPNPSPMSFSTLPFNASTSSMAMTASFASDIHGPVEYYLDYTSSPSGGLGGSDSGWQSSRSFTDTGLQTNDEYCYRAWARDNASSPNTTSPSAIACSYTSQATPTGVIFGAVTTTSIEVASGSTPFNLTLGASGLRLRNVTAATASGWQQNNSPWVSSALTPASGYSFVAQARNGDGDITPDSPASLRYTLANPPAANSLTAVSDSQIDVELHPNGNSDQAEYFIQNTTAGTDSGWINSTSWSSAGLSCETSYNFQAKARNGDAIETIIVGLGSQSTNACGADTDGDGVPDASDNCTLVSNIDQRDTNGDGYGNICDPDLDNNNIVNSFDLTLLRNDFGSGGDLDSDLDGNGIVNTFDLTTMRSYFGSPPGPSGLAP
;
A
#
# COMPACT_ATOMS: atom_id res chain seq x y z
N ILE A 1 5.82 -44.34 -61.01
CA ILE A 1 6.18 -44.96 -59.71
C ILE A 1 6.63 -43.79 -58.87
N ALA A 2 5.80 -43.39 -57.91
CA ALA A 2 6.05 -42.27 -57.00
C ALA A 2 6.39 -42.86 -55.64
N GLY A 3 7.63 -42.65 -55.16
CA GLY A 3 8.19 -43.51 -54.12
C GLY A 3 7.91 -44.99 -54.44
N ASN A 4 7.34 -45.73 -53.48
CA ASN A 4 6.93 -47.13 -53.70
C ASN A 4 5.44 -47.33 -54.00
N MET A 5 4.72 -46.29 -54.45
CA MET A 5 3.35 -46.43 -54.95
C MET A 5 3.35 -46.96 -56.40
N VAL A 6 2.73 -48.13 -56.60
CA VAL A 6 2.51 -48.74 -57.92
C VAL A 6 1.11 -48.39 -58.42
N ILE A 7 1.05 -47.35 -59.24
CA ILE A 7 -0.15 -46.91 -59.95
C ILE A 7 -0.42 -47.89 -61.10
N ALA A 8 -1.59 -48.54 -61.13
CA ALA A 8 -1.92 -49.53 -62.16
C ALA A 8 -3.44 -49.67 -62.38
N THR A 9 -3.89 -49.42 -63.61
CA THR A 9 -5.25 -49.78 -64.05
C THR A 9 -5.39 -51.29 -64.13
N VAL A 10 -6.26 -51.89 -63.31
CA VAL A 10 -6.46 -53.34 -63.23
C VAL A 10 -7.93 -53.74 -63.36
N PRO A 11 -8.25 -54.96 -63.84
CA PRO A 11 -9.62 -55.47 -63.77
C PRO A 11 -10.05 -55.60 -62.30
N ALA A 12 -11.25 -55.12 -61.96
CA ALA A 12 -11.77 -55.12 -60.57
C ALA A 12 -11.70 -56.50 -59.88
N SER A 13 -11.81 -57.61 -60.64
CA SER A 13 -11.64 -58.98 -60.15
C SER A 13 -10.22 -59.32 -59.63
N SER A 14 -9.25 -58.44 -59.83
CA SER A 14 -7.84 -58.61 -59.46
C SER A 14 -7.46 -57.86 -58.19
N VAL A 15 -8.28 -56.88 -57.75
CA VAL A 15 -7.96 -55.95 -56.64
C VAL A 15 -7.66 -56.72 -55.34
N ALA A 16 -8.46 -57.73 -55.01
CA ALA A 16 -8.22 -58.58 -53.84
C ALA A 16 -6.85 -59.30 -53.91
N ALA A 17 -6.47 -59.81 -55.08
CA ALA A 17 -5.21 -60.53 -55.27
C ALA A 17 -3.98 -59.60 -55.31
N LEU A 18 -4.16 -58.28 -55.43
CA LEU A 18 -3.08 -57.30 -55.25
C LEU A 18 -2.74 -57.12 -53.76
N GLY A 19 -3.73 -57.20 -52.86
CA GLY A 19 -3.52 -57.13 -51.41
C GLY A 19 -2.77 -58.36 -50.85
N ASP A 20 -2.82 -59.50 -51.54
CA ASP A 20 -2.07 -60.71 -51.20
C ASP A 20 -0.58 -60.66 -51.61
N ILE A 21 -0.12 -59.60 -52.30
CA ILE A 21 1.27 -59.48 -52.77
C ILE A 21 2.19 -59.11 -51.59
N PRO A 22 3.23 -59.91 -51.27
CA PRO A 22 4.14 -59.60 -50.17
C PRO A 22 4.83 -58.25 -50.35
N GLY A 23 4.57 -57.33 -49.43
CA GLY A 23 5.07 -55.95 -49.46
C GLY A 23 4.04 -54.89 -49.85
N VAL A 24 2.86 -55.27 -50.34
CA VAL A 24 1.73 -54.34 -50.51
C VAL A 24 1.07 -54.11 -49.14
N LEU A 25 1.17 -52.87 -48.64
CA LEU A 25 0.61 -52.48 -47.34
C LEU A 25 -0.93 -52.35 -47.39
N ARG A 26 -1.45 -51.85 -48.50
CA ARG A 26 -2.88 -51.67 -48.81
C ARG A 26 -3.07 -51.47 -50.31
N VAL A 27 -4.30 -51.66 -50.79
CA VAL A 27 -4.75 -51.30 -52.13
C VAL A 27 -5.94 -50.36 -51.96
N VAL A 28 -5.89 -49.20 -52.62
CA VAL A 28 -6.86 -48.11 -52.47
C VAL A 28 -7.26 -47.61 -53.86
N GLU A 29 -8.45 -47.07 -53.99
CA GLU A 29 -8.96 -46.48 -55.24
C GLU A 29 -8.30 -45.12 -55.50
N ASP A 30 -7.89 -44.85 -56.74
CA ASP A 30 -7.31 -43.56 -57.14
C ASP A 30 -8.46 -42.57 -57.38
N SER A 31 -8.96 -41.99 -56.30
CA SER A 31 -10.11 -41.08 -56.33
C SER A 31 -9.80 -39.82 -57.15
N ARG A 32 -10.79 -39.42 -57.97
CA ARG A 32 -10.77 -38.15 -58.70
C ARG A 32 -11.23 -37.01 -57.79
N LEU A 33 -10.45 -35.93 -57.80
CA LEU A 33 -10.70 -34.67 -57.10
C LEU A 33 -11.29 -33.65 -58.09
N GLU A 34 -11.99 -32.64 -57.57
CA GLU A 34 -12.56 -31.55 -58.39
C GLU A 34 -12.11 -30.18 -57.90
N SER A 35 -11.95 -29.24 -58.83
CA SER A 35 -11.48 -27.87 -58.59
C SER A 35 -12.51 -27.04 -57.80
N GLN A 36 -12.13 -26.55 -56.62
CA GLN A 36 -13.04 -25.87 -55.70
C GLN A 36 -12.83 -24.35 -55.63
N LEU A 37 -12.51 -23.74 -56.77
CA LEU A 37 -12.85 -22.36 -57.19
C LEU A 37 -13.48 -21.53 -56.06
N THR A 38 -13.14 -20.29 -55.63
CA THR A 38 -12.27 -19.18 -56.10
C THR A 38 -12.48 -17.86 -55.30
N THR A 39 -11.58 -16.86 -55.22
CA THR A 39 -11.84 -15.55 -54.53
C THR A 39 -10.60 -14.78 -54.00
N ALA A 40 -10.77 -13.71 -53.19
CA ALA A 40 -9.84 -12.95 -52.27
C ALA A 40 -10.19 -11.42 -52.14
N PRO A 41 -9.50 -10.61 -51.29
CA PRO A 41 -9.57 -9.14 -51.28
C PRO A 41 -8.30 -8.46 -50.70
N ALA A 42 -8.43 -7.21 -50.21
CA ALA A 42 -7.40 -6.53 -49.41
C ALA A 42 -7.56 -6.71 -47.88
N SER A 43 -8.74 -7.13 -47.37
CA SER A 43 -9.03 -7.15 -45.92
C SER A 43 -8.14 -8.06 -45.07
N THR A 44 -7.39 -8.99 -45.66
CA THR A 44 -6.41 -9.84 -44.96
C THR A 44 -5.20 -9.07 -44.44
N MET A 45 -4.79 -7.99 -45.13
CA MET A 45 -3.51 -7.29 -44.92
C MET A 45 -3.63 -6.01 -44.07
N VAL A 46 -4.85 -5.64 -43.67
CA VAL A 46 -5.17 -4.37 -43.00
C VAL A 46 -5.69 -4.63 -41.60
N ASP A 47 -5.31 -3.74 -40.68
CA ASP A 47 -5.94 -3.63 -39.36
C ASP A 47 -7.43 -3.26 -39.50
N PRO A 48 -8.38 -4.02 -38.92
CA PRO A 48 -9.79 -3.66 -38.87
C PRO A 48 -10.07 -2.30 -38.18
N ALA A 49 -9.16 -1.82 -37.32
CA ALA A 49 -9.26 -0.53 -36.64
C ALA A 49 -8.64 0.65 -37.42
N ASP A 50 -7.55 0.43 -38.18
CA ASP A 50 -6.98 1.41 -39.12
C ASP A 50 -6.83 0.84 -40.55
N PRO A 51 -7.87 0.99 -41.41
CA PRO A 51 -7.89 0.47 -42.78
C PRO A 51 -6.98 1.25 -43.76
N VAL A 52 -6.00 2.01 -43.27
CA VAL A 52 -4.97 2.70 -44.05
C VAL A 52 -3.62 1.96 -44.02
N LEU A 53 -3.37 1.10 -43.02
CA LEU A 53 -2.11 0.36 -42.84
C LEU A 53 -2.13 -0.99 -43.56
N VAL A 54 -1.39 -1.15 -44.65
CA VAL A 54 -1.24 -2.42 -45.40
C VAL A 54 -0.11 -3.26 -44.80
N GLY A 55 -0.14 -3.40 -43.47
CA GLY A 55 0.74 -4.20 -42.60
C GLY A 55 2.08 -4.65 -43.16
N LEU A 56 2.11 -5.88 -43.66
CA LEU A 56 3.32 -6.55 -44.19
C LEU A 56 3.94 -5.81 -45.38
N TRP A 57 3.14 -5.34 -46.33
CA TRP A 57 3.62 -4.63 -47.51
C TRP A 57 4.17 -3.23 -47.17
N ASP A 58 3.56 -2.53 -46.20
CA ASP A 58 4.10 -1.27 -45.66
C ASP A 58 5.44 -1.49 -44.92
N ALA A 59 5.66 -2.69 -44.39
CA ALA A 59 6.94 -3.14 -43.85
C ALA A 59 7.92 -3.69 -44.91
N ASN A 60 7.58 -3.61 -46.22
CA ASN A 60 8.34 -4.17 -47.34
C ASN A 60 8.56 -5.70 -47.23
N GLN A 61 7.60 -6.42 -46.67
CA GLN A 61 7.55 -7.89 -46.72
C GLN A 61 6.71 -8.28 -47.94
N THR A 62 7.23 -9.15 -48.81
CA THR A 62 6.64 -9.46 -50.13
C THR A 62 6.88 -10.90 -50.59
N GLY A 63 7.40 -11.76 -49.71
CA GLY A 63 7.79 -13.15 -49.99
C GLY A 63 9.25 -13.33 -50.43
N GLY A 64 9.99 -12.24 -50.62
CA GLY A 64 11.46 -12.22 -50.77
C GLY A 64 12.08 -13.42 -51.49
N ALA A 65 12.87 -14.20 -50.75
CA ALA A 65 13.67 -15.30 -51.29
C ALA A 65 12.95 -16.67 -51.34
N TYR A 66 11.69 -16.76 -50.89
CA TYR A 66 10.97 -18.02 -50.70
C TYR A 66 10.22 -18.47 -51.96
N ASP A 67 10.09 -19.79 -52.12
CA ASP A 67 9.68 -20.46 -53.35
C ASP A 67 8.33 -21.19 -53.20
N PRO A 68 7.18 -20.49 -53.26
CA PRO A 68 5.88 -21.13 -53.13
C PRO A 68 5.58 -22.08 -54.31
N ALA A 69 5.14 -23.29 -53.98
CA ALA A 69 4.69 -24.29 -54.95
C ALA A 69 3.17 -24.42 -55.03
N ILE A 70 2.65 -24.43 -56.25
CA ILE A 70 1.22 -24.43 -56.57
C ILE A 70 0.85 -25.75 -57.24
N ILE A 71 0.07 -26.60 -56.56
CA ILE A 71 -0.28 -27.94 -57.03
C ILE A 71 -1.71 -27.92 -57.58
N ASP A 72 -1.83 -27.75 -58.90
CA ASP A 72 -3.08 -27.33 -59.53
C ASP A 72 -3.20 -27.75 -61.02
N SER A 73 -4.09 -27.10 -61.80
CA SER A 73 -4.35 -27.36 -63.23
C SER A 73 -3.30 -26.80 -64.19
N GLY A 74 -2.21 -26.20 -63.69
CA GLY A 74 -1.19 -25.51 -64.47
C GLY A 74 -1.09 -24.03 -64.12
N VAL A 75 -0.20 -23.33 -64.81
CA VAL A 75 -0.09 -21.86 -64.78
C VAL A 75 0.29 -21.42 -66.19
N ASP A 76 -0.52 -20.56 -66.78
CA ASP A 76 -0.15 -19.76 -67.94
C ASP A 76 1.00 -18.82 -67.52
N GLN A 77 2.20 -19.11 -68.04
CA GLN A 77 3.44 -18.36 -67.79
C GLN A 77 3.72 -17.30 -68.86
N ASP A 78 2.88 -17.18 -69.90
CA ASP A 78 2.90 -16.05 -70.85
C ASP A 78 1.98 -14.90 -70.37
N HIS A 79 1.09 -15.14 -69.40
CA HIS A 79 0.28 -14.10 -68.73
C HIS A 79 1.15 -12.95 -68.20
N PRO A 80 0.89 -11.68 -68.56
CA PRO A 80 1.81 -10.56 -68.26
C PRO A 80 1.97 -10.17 -66.79
N GLY A 81 1.26 -10.82 -65.86
CA GLY A 81 1.42 -10.70 -64.39
C GLY A 81 1.98 -11.96 -63.72
N MET A 82 2.15 -13.05 -64.46
CA MET A 82 2.73 -14.32 -64.00
C MET A 82 4.12 -14.60 -64.60
N ALA A 83 4.38 -14.12 -65.82
CA ALA A 83 5.60 -14.38 -66.60
C ALA A 83 6.92 -14.03 -65.90
N ASP A 84 8.04 -14.54 -66.41
CA ASP A 84 9.38 -14.27 -65.88
C ASP A 84 9.72 -12.76 -65.92
N ILE A 85 10.27 -12.25 -64.81
CA ILE A 85 10.76 -10.87 -64.67
C ILE A 85 12.19 -10.87 -64.13
N PRO A 86 12.96 -9.76 -64.25
CA PRO A 86 14.37 -9.75 -63.82
C PRO A 86 14.62 -10.06 -62.33
N SER A 87 13.58 -10.10 -61.50
CA SER A 87 13.59 -10.49 -60.09
C SER A 87 12.80 -11.77 -59.77
N ARG A 88 12.17 -12.45 -60.75
CA ARG A 88 11.51 -13.75 -60.53
C ARG A 88 11.75 -14.71 -61.69
N THR A 89 12.22 -15.92 -61.36
CA THR A 89 12.26 -17.06 -62.30
C THR A 89 11.15 -18.04 -61.96
N ASN A 90 10.23 -18.28 -62.89
CA ASN A 90 9.21 -19.32 -62.69
C ASN A 90 9.79 -20.70 -63.06
N TYR A 91 9.38 -21.71 -62.30
CA TYR A 91 9.74 -23.11 -62.52
C TYR A 91 8.47 -23.93 -62.68
N CYS A 92 8.51 -25.01 -63.46
CA CYS A 92 7.35 -25.87 -63.62
C CYS A 92 7.67 -27.35 -63.80
N SER A 93 6.73 -28.21 -63.40
CA SER A 93 6.72 -29.62 -63.74
C SER A 93 5.28 -30.10 -63.85
N TRP A 94 5.03 -31.02 -64.78
CA TRP A 94 3.71 -31.63 -64.98
C TRP A 94 3.80 -33.15 -64.88
N TYR A 95 2.74 -33.78 -64.41
CA TYR A 95 2.61 -35.22 -64.35
C TYR A 95 1.13 -35.60 -64.44
N LEU A 96 0.73 -36.18 -65.56
CA LEU A 96 -0.67 -36.42 -65.95
C LEU A 96 -0.84 -37.86 -66.47
N VAL A 97 -0.25 -38.84 -65.80
CA VAL A 97 -0.17 -40.23 -66.30
C VAL A 97 -1.45 -41.00 -66.00
N ALA A 98 -1.99 -40.89 -64.78
CA ALA A 98 -3.32 -41.41 -64.47
C ALA A 98 -4.38 -40.60 -65.23
N ALA A 99 -4.24 -39.26 -65.24
CA ALA A 99 -5.11 -38.33 -65.95
C ALA A 99 -5.29 -38.71 -67.43
N SER A 100 -4.19 -39.00 -68.15
CA SER A 100 -4.23 -39.41 -69.57
C SER A 100 -5.02 -40.69 -69.89
N SER A 101 -5.45 -41.43 -68.86
CA SER A 101 -6.26 -42.65 -68.98
C SER A 101 -7.74 -42.44 -68.64
N ASP A 102 -8.15 -41.26 -68.15
CA ASP A 102 -9.54 -40.89 -67.88
C ASP A 102 -10.27 -40.58 -69.21
N PRO A 103 -11.50 -41.09 -69.44
CA PRO A 103 -12.26 -40.83 -70.67
C PRO A 103 -12.68 -39.36 -70.86
N ASP A 104 -12.65 -38.53 -69.81
CA ASP A 104 -12.95 -37.10 -69.83
C ASP A 104 -11.68 -36.21 -70.00
N PHE A 105 -10.49 -36.80 -70.19
CA PHE A 105 -9.24 -36.03 -70.28
C PHE A 105 -9.18 -35.17 -71.56
N ASN A 106 -9.10 -33.84 -71.40
CA ASN A 106 -9.04 -32.87 -72.49
C ASN A 106 -8.05 -31.74 -72.15
N ASP A 107 -6.77 -32.10 -72.01
CA ASP A 107 -5.69 -31.17 -71.61
C ASP A 107 -4.38 -31.50 -72.37
N SER A 108 -3.36 -30.64 -72.26
CA SER A 108 -2.06 -30.80 -72.91
C SER A 108 -0.97 -31.32 -71.97
N TYR A 109 0.04 -31.99 -72.55
CA TYR A 109 1.21 -32.50 -71.85
C TYR A 109 2.26 -31.38 -71.65
N SER A 110 1.86 -30.34 -70.96
CA SER A 110 2.61 -29.10 -70.74
C SER A 110 2.47 -28.63 -69.28
N CYS A 111 3.06 -27.49 -68.94
CA CYS A 111 2.81 -26.81 -67.65
C CYS A 111 1.66 -25.78 -67.72
N ASP A 112 1.15 -25.53 -68.93
CA ASP A 112 0.18 -24.48 -69.27
C ASP A 112 -1.22 -24.81 -68.71
N ASP A 113 -2.10 -23.83 -68.56
CA ASP A 113 -3.38 -23.96 -67.86
C ASP A 113 -4.59 -23.86 -68.80
N GLU A 114 -4.86 -24.96 -69.51
CA GLU A 114 -6.04 -25.12 -70.39
C GLU A 114 -7.40 -24.90 -69.66
N GLN A 115 -7.43 -24.72 -68.33
CA GLN A 115 -8.65 -24.61 -67.53
C GLN A 115 -8.85 -23.25 -66.81
N SER A 116 -7.80 -22.48 -66.52
CA SER A 116 -7.83 -21.20 -65.76
C SER A 116 -8.10 -21.34 -64.25
N HIS A 117 -7.89 -22.53 -63.63
CA HIS A 117 -7.90 -22.64 -62.16
C HIS A 117 -6.53 -22.29 -61.57
N GLY A 118 -5.49 -23.01 -61.96
CA GLY A 118 -4.16 -22.91 -61.35
C GLY A 118 -3.45 -21.60 -61.61
N THR A 119 -3.68 -20.96 -62.75
CA THR A 119 -3.21 -19.59 -63.03
C THR A 119 -3.83 -18.57 -62.07
N HIS A 120 -5.10 -18.80 -61.70
CA HIS A 120 -5.81 -17.96 -60.74
C HIS A 120 -5.33 -18.23 -59.31
N VAL A 121 -5.12 -19.50 -58.93
CA VAL A 121 -4.52 -19.91 -57.63
C VAL A 121 -3.13 -19.31 -57.46
N ALA A 122 -2.24 -19.52 -58.45
CA ALA A 122 -0.87 -19.04 -58.42
C ALA A 122 -0.80 -17.50 -58.38
N GLY A 123 -1.67 -16.82 -59.13
CA GLY A 123 -1.74 -15.37 -59.13
C GLY A 123 -2.18 -14.74 -57.81
N ILE A 124 -2.91 -15.47 -56.95
CA ILE A 124 -3.24 -15.01 -55.59
C ILE A 124 -2.02 -15.07 -54.67
N VAL A 125 -1.12 -16.02 -54.89
CA VAL A 125 0.16 -16.05 -54.20
C VAL A 125 1.08 -14.96 -54.75
N GLY A 126 1.31 -14.90 -56.07
CA GLY A 126 2.42 -14.13 -56.64
C GLY A 126 2.19 -13.36 -57.95
N SER A 127 0.97 -12.93 -58.29
CA SER A 127 0.80 -11.96 -59.40
C SER A 127 1.56 -10.67 -59.08
N TYR A 128 2.36 -10.12 -60.00
CA TYR A 128 2.95 -8.78 -59.86
C TYR A 128 2.15 -7.67 -60.57
N GLY A 129 0.91 -7.98 -60.97
CA GLY A 129 0.04 -7.06 -61.72
C GLY A 129 0.41 -6.95 -63.20
N THR A 130 -0.40 -6.23 -63.98
CA THR A 130 -0.05 -5.84 -65.36
C THR A 130 -0.03 -4.31 -65.50
N PRO A 131 0.54 -3.72 -66.56
CA PRO A 131 0.49 -2.27 -66.77
C PRO A 131 -0.93 -1.68 -66.87
N SER A 132 -1.94 -2.53 -67.15
CA SER A 132 -3.37 -2.18 -67.12
C SER A 132 -4.00 -2.35 -65.73
N TYR A 133 -3.46 -3.26 -64.93
CA TYR A 133 -3.95 -3.67 -63.60
C TYR A 133 -2.80 -3.70 -62.56
N PRO A 134 -2.12 -2.56 -62.30
CA PRO A 134 -0.89 -2.55 -61.49
C PRO A 134 -1.11 -2.85 -60.00
N ASN A 135 -2.37 -2.83 -59.54
CA ASN A 135 -2.75 -3.11 -58.16
C ASN A 135 -3.34 -4.53 -58.00
N HIS A 136 -3.30 -5.39 -59.02
CA HIS A 136 -3.76 -6.78 -58.93
C HIS A 136 -2.59 -7.70 -58.56
N LEU A 137 -2.07 -7.46 -57.36
CA LEU A 137 -0.95 -8.21 -56.78
C LEU A 137 -1.46 -9.47 -56.08
N GLY A 138 -0.68 -10.54 -56.12
CA GLY A 138 -0.78 -11.64 -55.15
C GLY A 138 -0.22 -11.19 -53.81
N MET A 139 -0.51 -11.92 -52.73
CA MET A 139 -0.03 -11.59 -51.38
C MET A 139 1.51 -11.47 -51.36
N ALA A 140 2.20 -12.53 -51.80
CA ALA A 140 3.65 -12.62 -51.93
C ALA A 140 4.12 -12.30 -53.36
N TYR A 141 3.81 -11.08 -53.85
CA TYR A 141 4.13 -10.67 -55.23
C TYR A 141 5.63 -10.51 -55.54
N GLY A 142 6.48 -10.50 -54.51
CA GLY A 142 7.93 -10.24 -54.60
C GLY A 142 8.81 -11.49 -54.67
N VAL A 143 8.26 -12.70 -54.55
CA VAL A 143 9.02 -13.96 -54.51
C VAL A 143 10.02 -14.12 -55.67
N GLU A 144 11.26 -14.49 -55.35
CA GLU A 144 12.33 -14.69 -56.34
C GLU A 144 12.11 -15.90 -57.25
N LYS A 145 11.32 -16.89 -56.82
CA LYS A 145 10.93 -18.05 -57.64
C LYS A 145 9.47 -18.44 -57.36
N MET A 146 8.87 -19.21 -58.27
CA MET A 146 7.52 -19.76 -58.10
C MET A 146 7.43 -21.11 -58.82
N VAL A 147 6.87 -22.13 -58.18
CA VAL A 147 6.91 -23.51 -58.68
C VAL A 147 5.51 -24.02 -59.08
N ASN A 148 5.24 -24.11 -60.38
CA ASN A 148 4.01 -24.67 -60.95
C ASN A 148 4.08 -26.21 -61.01
N LEU A 149 3.20 -26.91 -60.29
CA LEU A 149 3.13 -28.37 -60.22
C LEU A 149 1.80 -28.88 -60.80
N LYS A 150 1.74 -28.98 -62.14
CA LYS A 150 0.52 -29.39 -62.86
C LYS A 150 0.19 -30.88 -62.70
N ALA A 151 -0.64 -31.18 -61.71
CA ALA A 151 -1.27 -32.48 -61.49
C ALA A 151 -2.76 -32.51 -61.91
N GLY A 152 -3.38 -31.35 -62.06
CA GLY A 152 -4.76 -31.20 -62.51
C GLY A 152 -4.89 -31.07 -64.03
N TRP A 153 -6.07 -31.40 -64.56
CA TRP A 153 -6.39 -31.31 -65.99
C TRP A 153 -7.82 -30.79 -66.24
N LEU A 154 -8.04 -30.12 -67.38
CA LEU A 154 -9.37 -29.77 -67.89
C LEU A 154 -10.20 -31.03 -68.17
N ASN A 155 -11.31 -31.18 -67.45
CA ASN A 155 -12.25 -32.26 -67.60
C ASN A 155 -13.35 -31.92 -68.64
N SER A 156 -13.46 -32.68 -69.73
CA SER A 156 -14.42 -32.37 -70.80
C SER A 156 -15.89 -32.54 -70.42
N SER A 157 -16.20 -33.31 -69.37
CA SER A 157 -17.56 -33.64 -68.97
C SER A 157 -18.14 -32.67 -67.92
N THR A 158 -17.29 -32.01 -67.13
CA THR A 158 -17.72 -30.97 -66.17
C THR A 158 -17.32 -29.54 -66.58
N GLY A 159 -16.23 -29.39 -67.35
CA GLY A 159 -15.60 -28.09 -67.63
C GLY A 159 -14.79 -27.53 -66.45
N GLY A 160 -14.80 -28.19 -65.29
CA GLY A 160 -13.90 -27.93 -64.17
C GLY A 160 -12.51 -28.52 -64.42
N ALA A 161 -11.57 -28.25 -63.51
CA ALA A 161 -10.36 -29.05 -63.44
C ALA A 161 -10.58 -30.27 -62.53
N SER A 162 -9.90 -31.37 -62.83
CA SER A 162 -9.88 -32.58 -62.03
C SER A 162 -8.44 -33.02 -61.75
N MET A 163 -8.21 -33.78 -60.68
CA MET A 163 -6.88 -34.25 -60.29
C MET A 163 -6.96 -35.69 -59.75
N TYR A 164 -5.91 -36.48 -59.94
CA TYR A 164 -5.74 -37.79 -59.30
C TYR A 164 -4.70 -37.70 -58.19
N TRP A 165 -4.93 -38.43 -57.09
CA TRP A 165 -3.95 -38.55 -56.02
C TRP A 165 -2.62 -39.06 -56.53
N SER A 166 -2.66 -40.07 -57.39
CA SER A 166 -1.45 -40.75 -57.82
C SER A 166 -0.53 -39.86 -58.65
N ASP A 167 -1.08 -39.02 -59.53
CA ASP A 167 -0.34 -38.03 -60.30
C ASP A 167 0.23 -36.92 -59.40
N LYS A 168 -0.58 -36.39 -58.45
CA LYS A 168 -0.16 -35.39 -57.44
C LYS A 168 1.08 -35.84 -56.66
N TYR A 169 1.12 -37.09 -56.20
CA TYR A 169 2.23 -37.60 -55.40
C TYR A 169 3.55 -37.69 -56.17
N ASN A 170 3.55 -37.85 -57.50
CA ASN A 170 4.78 -37.80 -58.32
C ASN A 170 5.36 -36.38 -58.40
N LEU A 171 4.51 -35.34 -58.30
CA LEU A 171 4.96 -33.96 -58.40
C LEU A 171 5.52 -33.41 -57.08
N VAL A 172 4.93 -33.80 -55.94
CA VAL A 172 5.51 -33.49 -54.63
C VAL A 172 6.88 -34.18 -54.44
N ASP A 173 7.03 -35.44 -54.85
CA ASP A 173 8.33 -36.15 -54.88
C ASP A 173 9.37 -35.42 -55.75
N ARG A 174 8.97 -34.90 -56.91
CA ARG A 174 9.84 -34.05 -57.75
C ARG A 174 10.24 -32.75 -57.08
N ALA A 175 9.27 -32.04 -56.48
CA ALA A 175 9.50 -30.74 -55.87
C ALA A 175 10.39 -30.80 -54.63
N LEU A 176 10.31 -31.89 -53.85
CA LEU A 176 11.10 -32.06 -52.63
C LEU A 176 12.46 -32.75 -52.86
N TYR A 177 12.54 -33.74 -53.76
CA TYR A 177 13.71 -34.62 -53.86
C TYR A 177 14.36 -34.66 -55.26
N ASN A 178 13.65 -34.22 -56.31
CA ASN A 178 14.10 -34.40 -57.69
C ASN A 178 14.05 -33.10 -58.50
N VAL A 179 14.37 -31.96 -57.86
CA VAL A 179 14.21 -30.60 -58.38
C VAL A 179 14.85 -30.34 -59.75
N SER A 180 15.86 -31.13 -60.13
CA SER A 180 16.41 -31.14 -61.50
C SER A 180 15.42 -31.55 -62.61
N GLN A 181 14.22 -32.05 -62.25
CA GLN A 181 13.09 -32.32 -63.16
C GLN A 181 12.06 -31.18 -63.22
N LEU A 182 12.24 -30.12 -62.44
CA LEU A 182 11.58 -28.84 -62.70
C LEU A 182 12.21 -28.22 -63.97
N ASN A 183 11.44 -27.42 -64.69
CA ASN A 183 11.89 -26.69 -65.89
C ASN A 183 11.79 -25.18 -65.62
N PRO A 184 12.89 -24.40 -65.76
CA PRO A 184 14.22 -24.83 -66.17
C PRO A 184 14.90 -25.73 -65.13
N GLY A 185 15.73 -26.68 -65.60
CA GLY A 185 16.45 -27.66 -64.78
C GLY A 185 17.63 -27.08 -63.97
N THR A 186 17.43 -25.89 -63.42
CA THR A 186 18.40 -25.07 -62.68
C THR A 186 17.89 -24.70 -61.29
N PHE A 187 16.73 -25.21 -60.87
CA PHE A 187 16.27 -25.08 -59.49
C PHE A 187 17.30 -25.73 -58.56
N ALA A 188 17.79 -24.95 -57.61
CA ALA A 188 18.95 -25.28 -56.78
C ALA A 188 18.77 -24.87 -55.31
N ASP A 189 17.51 -24.69 -54.91
CA ASP A 189 17.01 -24.46 -53.55
C ASP A 189 15.95 -25.54 -53.22
N ASP A 190 15.32 -25.41 -52.06
CA ASP A 190 14.14 -26.12 -51.56
C ASP A 190 12.83 -25.48 -52.07
N VAL A 191 11.69 -25.96 -51.58
CA VAL A 191 10.38 -25.30 -51.71
C VAL A 191 9.92 -24.94 -50.30
N ASP A 192 9.69 -23.65 -50.02
CA ASP A 192 9.36 -23.15 -48.67
C ASP A 192 7.87 -23.24 -48.31
N GLY A 193 7.03 -23.74 -49.22
CA GLY A 193 5.62 -23.98 -48.91
C GLY A 193 4.81 -24.45 -50.10
N MET A 194 3.71 -25.16 -49.83
CA MET A 194 2.84 -25.70 -50.88
C MET A 194 1.37 -25.35 -50.67
N ASN A 195 0.67 -25.02 -51.75
CA ASN A 195 -0.78 -24.86 -51.74
C ASN A 195 -1.44 -25.95 -52.58
N LEU A 196 -2.40 -26.67 -51.98
CA LEU A 196 -3.27 -27.62 -52.66
C LEU A 196 -4.73 -27.13 -52.65
N SER A 197 -5.13 -26.60 -53.79
CA SER A 197 -6.48 -26.08 -54.04
C SER A 197 -7.42 -27.14 -54.65
N PHE A 198 -7.28 -28.39 -54.20
CA PHE A 198 -8.04 -29.55 -54.68
C PHE A 198 -8.38 -30.48 -53.52
N GLY A 199 -9.55 -31.11 -53.63
CA GLY A 199 -9.97 -32.16 -52.71
C GLY A 199 -11.19 -32.94 -53.21
N GLY A 200 -11.63 -33.91 -52.42
CA GLY A 200 -12.86 -34.68 -52.62
C GLY A 200 -13.53 -34.98 -51.28
N ASP A 201 -14.84 -35.28 -51.29
CA ASP A 201 -15.58 -35.59 -50.06
C ASP A 201 -15.11 -36.90 -49.40
N THR A 202 -14.90 -36.90 -48.08
CA THR A 202 -14.56 -38.08 -47.28
C THR A 202 -15.43 -38.18 -46.02
N SER A 203 -15.85 -39.41 -45.69
CA SER A 203 -16.45 -39.77 -44.39
C SER A 203 -15.44 -40.44 -43.44
N LEU A 204 -14.16 -40.41 -43.81
CA LEU A 204 -13.03 -40.94 -43.05
C LEU A 204 -12.13 -39.78 -42.61
N ASP A 205 -11.59 -39.91 -41.40
CA ASP A 205 -10.78 -38.87 -40.77
C ASP A 205 -9.27 -38.98 -41.07
N ASP A 206 -8.72 -40.18 -40.89
CA ASP A 206 -7.29 -40.46 -41.04
C ASP A 206 -6.99 -41.06 -42.43
N THR A 207 -7.24 -40.25 -43.47
CA THR A 207 -7.22 -40.64 -44.89
C THR A 207 -5.83 -40.88 -45.46
N ASP A 208 -5.76 -41.51 -46.64
CA ASP A 208 -4.54 -41.67 -47.41
C ASP A 208 -3.92 -40.32 -47.83
N GLY A 209 -4.75 -39.36 -48.28
CA GLY A 209 -4.32 -38.01 -48.63
C GLY A 209 -3.89 -37.18 -47.42
N GLY A 210 -4.60 -37.30 -46.30
CA GLY A 210 -4.27 -36.64 -45.04
C GLY A 210 -2.93 -37.13 -44.47
N ARG A 211 -2.78 -38.46 -44.36
CA ARG A 211 -1.52 -39.12 -43.93
C ARG A 211 -0.33 -38.75 -44.80
N PHE A 212 -0.51 -38.67 -46.12
CA PHE A 212 0.56 -38.23 -47.01
C PHE A 212 1.10 -36.86 -46.60
N TRP A 213 0.21 -35.88 -46.41
CA TRP A 213 0.62 -34.53 -46.00
C TRP A 213 1.16 -34.49 -44.57
N ASP A 214 0.60 -35.26 -43.64
CA ASP A 214 1.19 -35.42 -42.30
C ASP A 214 2.66 -35.87 -42.40
N SER A 215 2.97 -36.89 -43.21
CA SER A 215 4.34 -37.40 -43.37
C SER A 215 5.28 -36.43 -44.08
N VAL A 216 4.80 -35.68 -45.07
CA VAL A 216 5.60 -34.68 -45.77
C VAL A 216 6.00 -33.56 -44.79
N ILE A 217 5.02 -32.95 -44.12
CA ILE A 217 5.25 -31.84 -43.20
C ILE A 217 6.08 -32.30 -41.98
N SER A 218 5.79 -33.48 -41.43
CA SER A 218 6.58 -34.05 -40.31
C SER A 218 7.99 -34.52 -40.71
N THR A 219 8.40 -34.38 -41.98
CA THR A 219 9.76 -34.68 -42.47
C THR A 219 10.52 -33.43 -42.91
N TYR A 220 9.80 -32.41 -43.38
CA TYR A 220 10.33 -31.10 -43.78
C TYR A 220 9.68 -30.04 -42.87
N SER A 221 10.31 -29.76 -41.72
CA SER A 221 9.80 -28.87 -40.65
C SER A 221 9.97 -27.37 -40.95
N ASP A 222 10.01 -27.07 -42.23
CA ASP A 222 10.21 -25.80 -42.92
C ASP A 222 9.23 -25.68 -44.10
N LEU A 223 8.29 -26.63 -44.23
CA LEU A 223 7.33 -26.75 -45.33
C LEU A 223 5.87 -26.59 -44.86
N PRO A 224 5.39 -25.36 -44.59
CA PRO A 224 3.98 -25.07 -44.42
C PRO A 224 3.17 -25.45 -45.67
N VAL A 225 2.08 -26.20 -45.47
CA VAL A 225 1.16 -26.58 -46.55
C VAL A 225 -0.23 -26.03 -46.26
N THR A 226 -0.82 -25.32 -47.23
CA THR A 226 -2.22 -24.86 -47.17
C THR A 226 -3.11 -25.73 -48.04
N ILE A 227 -4.31 -26.04 -47.54
CA ILE A 227 -5.26 -26.94 -48.20
C ILE A 227 -6.66 -26.32 -48.13
N ALA A 228 -7.37 -26.31 -49.26
CA ALA A 228 -8.75 -25.83 -49.30
C ALA A 228 -9.70 -26.78 -48.54
N ALA A 229 -10.56 -26.26 -47.67
CA ALA A 229 -11.52 -27.09 -46.91
C ALA A 229 -12.57 -27.80 -47.79
N GLY A 230 -12.81 -27.29 -49.01
CA GLY A 230 -13.81 -27.78 -49.97
C GLY A 230 -15.06 -26.89 -50.03
N ASN A 231 -15.90 -27.08 -51.05
CA ASN A 231 -17.12 -26.29 -51.29
C ASN A 231 -18.42 -27.11 -51.12
N SER A 232 -18.42 -28.09 -50.22
CA SER A 232 -19.56 -29.01 -50.05
C SER A 232 -20.59 -28.53 -49.00
N GLY A 233 -20.36 -27.38 -48.37
CA GLY A 233 -21.18 -26.86 -47.28
C GLY A 233 -22.53 -26.24 -47.69
N PRO A 234 -23.38 -25.89 -46.70
CA PRO A 234 -23.29 -26.27 -45.29
C PRO A 234 -24.02 -27.60 -45.03
N ASN A 235 -24.49 -28.27 -46.09
CA ASN A 235 -25.40 -29.42 -46.01
C ASN A 235 -24.70 -30.78 -46.13
N ASN A 236 -23.46 -30.82 -46.59
CA ASN A 236 -22.65 -32.03 -46.56
C ASN A 236 -21.89 -32.10 -45.23
N VAL A 237 -21.90 -33.30 -44.63
CA VAL A 237 -21.21 -33.62 -43.36
C VAL A 237 -19.95 -34.46 -43.59
N ASN A 238 -19.62 -34.76 -44.85
CA ASN A 238 -18.31 -35.26 -45.24
C ASN A 238 -17.35 -34.08 -45.32
N PHE A 239 -16.22 -34.16 -44.62
CA PHE A 239 -15.13 -33.19 -44.77
C PHE A 239 -14.35 -33.49 -46.06
N SER A 240 -13.34 -32.69 -46.43
CA SER A 240 -12.55 -32.96 -47.64
C SER A 240 -11.25 -33.73 -47.38
N ASP A 241 -10.96 -34.75 -48.19
CA ASP A 241 -9.63 -35.34 -48.34
C ASP A 241 -8.83 -34.43 -49.31
N PRO A 242 -7.74 -33.78 -48.87
CA PRO A 242 -6.90 -34.12 -47.73
C PRO A 242 -6.88 -33.05 -46.63
N ALA A 243 -7.87 -32.16 -46.64
CA ALA A 243 -8.09 -31.10 -45.65
C ALA A 243 -8.31 -31.65 -44.22
N VAL A 244 -8.58 -32.94 -44.09
CA VAL A 244 -8.54 -33.66 -42.80
C VAL A 244 -7.12 -33.85 -42.22
N SER A 245 -6.02 -33.59 -42.92
CA SER A 245 -4.66 -33.78 -42.36
C SER A 245 -4.46 -33.04 -41.03
N TYR A 246 -3.66 -33.60 -40.12
CA TYR A 246 -3.34 -32.96 -38.84
C TYR A 246 -2.41 -31.76 -39.07
N ASN A 247 -1.34 -32.00 -39.82
CA ASN A 247 -0.19 -31.09 -39.84
C ASN A 247 -0.46 -29.84 -40.71
N ALA A 248 -1.12 -29.99 -41.87
CA ALA A 248 -1.38 -28.86 -42.77
C ALA A 248 -2.37 -27.81 -42.21
N ILE A 249 -2.40 -26.64 -42.84
CA ILE A 249 -3.32 -25.54 -42.55
C ILE A 249 -4.52 -25.64 -43.50
N THR A 250 -5.67 -26.03 -42.98
CA THR A 250 -6.91 -26.18 -43.72
C THR A 250 -7.72 -24.90 -43.67
N VAL A 251 -8.05 -24.37 -44.85
CA VAL A 251 -8.56 -23.01 -45.03
C VAL A 251 -10.01 -23.01 -45.53
N ALA A 252 -10.90 -22.41 -44.74
CA ALA A 252 -12.29 -22.14 -45.09
C ALA A 252 -12.47 -20.76 -45.75
N ASN A 253 -13.68 -20.53 -46.29
CA ASN A 253 -14.01 -19.37 -47.12
C ASN A 253 -15.02 -18.43 -46.44
N TYR A 254 -14.62 -17.16 -46.32
CA TYR A 254 -15.56 -16.07 -46.11
C TYR A 254 -15.59 -15.06 -47.27
N SER A 255 -16.58 -14.18 -47.26
CA SER A 255 -16.74 -13.05 -48.16
C SER A 255 -16.48 -11.77 -47.39
N ASP A 256 -15.59 -10.92 -47.88
CA ASP A 256 -15.27 -9.58 -47.40
C ASP A 256 -16.15 -8.47 -48.02
N ALA A 257 -17.12 -8.87 -48.85
CA ALA A 257 -17.98 -8.01 -49.66
C ALA A 257 -17.27 -7.06 -50.67
N GLY A 258 -15.94 -7.18 -50.84
CA GLY A 258 -15.12 -6.30 -51.67
C GLY A 258 -14.58 -5.08 -50.92
N THR A 259 -14.44 -5.14 -49.59
CA THR A 259 -14.06 -4.01 -48.73
C THR A 259 -12.84 -4.32 -47.85
N THR A 260 -12.25 -3.29 -47.22
CA THR A 260 -11.22 -3.46 -46.17
C THR A 260 -11.81 -3.47 -44.77
N ASN A 261 -13.11 -3.26 -44.62
CA ASN A 261 -13.80 -3.06 -43.35
C ASN A 261 -14.56 -4.34 -42.98
N ARG A 262 -14.05 -5.11 -42.01
CA ARG A 262 -14.64 -6.42 -41.65
C ARG A 262 -16.06 -6.37 -41.06
N ASN A 263 -16.67 -5.19 -40.95
CA ASN A 263 -18.07 -5.01 -40.52
C ASN A 263 -19.12 -5.36 -41.60
N ASP A 264 -18.74 -5.71 -42.83
CA ASP A 264 -19.63 -6.37 -43.80
C ASP A 264 -19.16 -7.76 -44.29
N ASP A 265 -18.17 -8.36 -43.61
CA ASP A 265 -17.74 -9.74 -43.80
C ASP A 265 -18.87 -10.76 -43.49
N PHE A 266 -18.92 -11.89 -44.21
CA PHE A 266 -19.81 -13.01 -43.90
C PHE A 266 -19.25 -14.35 -44.40
N LEU A 267 -19.48 -15.44 -43.66
CA LEU A 267 -19.11 -16.79 -44.11
C LEU A 267 -19.78 -17.17 -45.43
N ASN A 268 -19.02 -17.74 -46.37
CA ASN A 268 -19.57 -18.22 -47.62
C ASN A 268 -20.21 -19.58 -47.39
N SER A 269 -21.52 -19.70 -47.60
CA SER A 269 -22.27 -20.93 -47.30
C SER A 269 -21.80 -22.16 -48.08
N SER A 270 -21.05 -22.00 -49.18
CA SER A 270 -20.46 -23.15 -49.87
C SER A 270 -19.30 -23.80 -49.11
N SER A 271 -18.60 -23.07 -48.24
CA SER A 271 -17.44 -23.60 -47.51
C SER A 271 -17.81 -24.87 -46.74
N THR A 272 -17.08 -25.95 -46.96
CA THR A 272 -17.20 -27.18 -46.14
C THR A 272 -16.98 -26.82 -44.69
N VAL A 273 -17.83 -27.38 -43.82
CA VAL A 273 -17.83 -27.16 -42.38
C VAL A 273 -17.40 -28.42 -41.65
N GLY A 274 -16.80 -28.25 -40.48
CA GLY A 274 -16.39 -29.32 -39.58
C GLY A 274 -17.49 -29.77 -38.60
N PRO A 275 -17.08 -30.45 -37.51
CA PRO A 275 -15.75 -31.01 -37.29
C PRO A 275 -15.43 -32.12 -38.32
N THR A 276 -14.22 -32.65 -38.30
CA THR A 276 -13.88 -33.84 -39.10
C THR A 276 -14.59 -35.09 -38.57
N ALA A 277 -14.44 -36.23 -39.26
CA ALA A 277 -15.20 -37.44 -38.97
C ALA A 277 -14.86 -38.14 -37.62
N ASP A 278 -13.75 -37.79 -36.96
CA ASP A 278 -13.43 -38.21 -35.59
C ASP A 278 -13.73 -37.13 -34.52
N GLY A 279 -14.06 -35.90 -34.94
CA GLY A 279 -14.33 -34.76 -34.07
C GLY A 279 -13.24 -33.68 -34.03
N ARG A 280 -12.17 -33.74 -34.84
CA ARG A 280 -11.14 -32.68 -34.82
C ARG A 280 -11.64 -31.33 -35.34
N ARG A 281 -11.04 -30.29 -34.78
CA ARG A 281 -11.28 -28.88 -35.07
C ARG A 281 -10.64 -28.47 -36.39
N LYS A 282 -11.31 -28.80 -37.52
CA LYS A 282 -11.00 -28.32 -38.88
C LYS A 282 -12.26 -27.67 -39.49
N PRO A 283 -12.17 -26.56 -40.24
CA PRO A 283 -10.97 -25.86 -40.71
C PRO A 283 -10.13 -25.29 -39.56
N ASP A 284 -8.82 -25.08 -39.80
CA ASP A 284 -7.96 -24.39 -38.83
C ASP A 284 -8.26 -22.89 -38.86
N ILE A 285 -8.44 -22.31 -40.05
CA ILE A 285 -8.60 -20.86 -40.23
C ILE A 285 -9.53 -20.57 -41.42
N ALA A 286 -10.16 -19.40 -41.44
CA ALA A 286 -10.83 -18.90 -42.63
C ALA A 286 -10.03 -17.76 -43.27
N ALA A 287 -9.95 -17.76 -44.59
CA ALA A 287 -9.52 -16.61 -45.39
C ALA A 287 -10.61 -16.28 -46.42
N PRO A 288 -10.59 -15.10 -47.05
CA PRO A 288 -11.63 -14.79 -48.01
C PRO A 288 -11.53 -15.63 -49.30
N GLY A 289 -12.65 -16.24 -49.69
CA GLY A 289 -12.83 -17.02 -50.92
C GLY A 289 -14.06 -16.52 -51.71
N THR A 290 -14.25 -15.20 -51.72
CA THR A 290 -15.26 -14.48 -52.51
C THR A 290 -14.61 -13.18 -53.07
N SER A 291 -15.27 -12.36 -53.88
CA SER A 291 -14.78 -11.03 -54.35
C SER A 291 -13.75 -10.95 -55.51
N ILE A 292 -12.45 -11.27 -55.32
CA ILE A 292 -11.30 -10.82 -56.17
C ILE A 292 -11.40 -10.97 -57.70
N SER A 293 -10.49 -10.23 -58.32
CA SER A 293 -9.97 -10.33 -59.68
C SER A 293 -8.52 -10.89 -59.65
N ALA A 294 -8.27 -12.11 -60.16
CA ALA A 294 -6.93 -12.73 -60.28
C ALA A 294 -6.63 -13.18 -61.74
N PRO A 295 -5.36 -13.45 -62.10
CA PRO A 295 -4.93 -13.79 -63.45
C PRO A 295 -5.78 -14.85 -64.16
N ASN A 296 -5.91 -14.71 -65.48
CA ASN A 296 -6.76 -15.52 -66.32
C ASN A 296 -5.95 -16.16 -67.45
N ALA A 297 -5.91 -17.49 -67.54
CA ALA A 297 -5.17 -18.26 -68.57
C ALA A 297 -5.72 -18.12 -70.01
N PHE A 298 -6.58 -17.14 -70.27
CA PHE A 298 -7.23 -16.88 -71.56
C PHE A 298 -7.15 -15.38 -71.96
N TRP A 299 -6.25 -14.63 -71.33
CA TRP A 299 -6.13 -13.16 -71.37
C TRP A 299 -5.88 -12.56 -72.77
N GLU A 300 -5.44 -13.34 -73.76
CA GLU A 300 -5.26 -12.88 -75.14
C GLU A 300 -6.62 -12.76 -75.87
N THR A 301 -7.67 -13.36 -75.31
CA THR A 301 -9.03 -13.38 -75.88
C THR A 301 -10.13 -12.96 -74.89
N GLN A 302 -9.81 -12.89 -73.60
CA GLN A 302 -10.66 -12.50 -72.47
C GLN A 302 -9.96 -11.39 -71.65
N PRO A 303 -10.56 -10.83 -70.58
CA PRO A 303 -9.85 -9.88 -69.73
C PRO A 303 -8.62 -10.51 -69.03
N ASP A 304 -7.58 -9.70 -68.81
CA ASP A 304 -6.35 -10.04 -68.07
C ASP A 304 -6.63 -10.77 -66.74
N TYR A 305 -7.66 -10.34 -66.02
CA TYR A 305 -8.04 -10.84 -64.69
C TYR A 305 -9.54 -11.20 -64.66
N VAL A 306 -9.90 -12.16 -63.80
CA VAL A 306 -11.23 -12.77 -63.75
C VAL A 306 -11.72 -12.99 -62.31
N ASN A 307 -13.02 -12.79 -62.08
CA ASN A 307 -13.71 -13.00 -60.81
C ASN A 307 -14.58 -14.28 -60.84
N LYS A 308 -14.62 -15.01 -59.72
CA LYS A 308 -15.23 -16.35 -59.56
C LYS A 308 -15.75 -16.47 -58.06
N SER A 309 -15.97 -17.63 -57.40
CA SER A 309 -16.34 -17.78 -55.94
C SER A 309 -16.14 -19.20 -55.30
N GLY A 310 -15.56 -19.35 -54.07
CA GLY A 310 -15.33 -20.58 -53.24
C GLY A 310 -13.90 -20.80 -52.59
N THR A 311 -13.63 -21.91 -51.88
CA THR A 311 -12.46 -22.15 -50.96
C THR A 311 -11.06 -22.30 -51.56
N SER A 312 -10.91 -22.78 -52.80
CA SER A 312 -9.61 -23.03 -53.44
C SER A 312 -8.71 -21.80 -53.57
N MET A 313 -9.24 -20.63 -53.26
CA MET A 313 -8.51 -19.37 -53.37
C MET A 313 -8.40 -18.64 -52.03
N ALA A 314 -9.11 -19.11 -51.00
CA ALA A 314 -8.78 -18.77 -49.61
C ALA A 314 -7.46 -19.44 -49.20
N ALA A 315 -7.24 -20.71 -49.58
CA ALA A 315 -6.01 -21.45 -49.30
C ALA A 315 -4.69 -20.79 -49.81
N PRO A 316 -4.60 -20.28 -51.05
CA PRO A 316 -3.41 -19.56 -51.53
C PRO A 316 -3.25 -18.17 -50.94
N MET A 317 -4.32 -17.51 -50.46
CA MET A 317 -4.14 -16.27 -49.66
C MET A 317 -3.30 -16.56 -48.43
N VAL A 318 -3.60 -17.66 -47.73
CA VAL A 318 -2.86 -18.07 -46.55
C VAL A 318 -1.42 -18.41 -46.93
N LEU A 319 -1.16 -19.17 -48.01
CA LEU A 319 0.23 -19.46 -48.42
C LEU A 319 1.02 -18.19 -48.72
N GLY A 320 0.44 -17.23 -49.43
CA GLY A 320 1.16 -15.98 -49.73
C GLY A 320 1.44 -15.14 -48.48
N VAL A 321 0.49 -15.06 -47.54
CA VAL A 321 0.74 -14.45 -46.22
C VAL A 321 1.83 -15.20 -45.44
N ILE A 322 1.96 -16.52 -45.61
CA ILE A 322 3.04 -17.30 -45.00
C ILE A 322 4.41 -16.94 -45.60
N MET A 323 4.51 -16.73 -46.92
CA MET A 323 5.77 -16.25 -47.52
C MET A 323 6.12 -14.83 -47.03
N ASP A 324 5.14 -13.94 -46.89
CA ASP A 324 5.35 -12.60 -46.31
C ASP A 324 5.78 -12.68 -44.81
N LEU A 325 5.28 -13.65 -44.05
CA LEU A 325 5.71 -13.90 -42.68
C LEU A 325 7.11 -14.54 -42.59
N ALA A 326 7.50 -15.38 -43.55
CA ALA A 326 8.87 -15.88 -43.67
C ALA A 326 9.85 -14.75 -44.01
N ASP A 327 9.47 -13.81 -44.88
CA ASP A 327 10.22 -12.56 -45.15
C ASP A 327 10.41 -11.76 -43.84
N ALA A 328 9.35 -11.70 -43.02
CA ALA A 328 9.36 -11.06 -41.71
C ALA A 328 10.15 -11.83 -40.63
N GLY A 329 10.63 -13.04 -40.91
CA GLY A 329 11.47 -13.87 -40.05
C GLY A 329 10.81 -15.11 -39.41
N VAL A 330 9.62 -15.53 -39.85
CA VAL A 330 8.89 -16.70 -39.31
C VAL A 330 8.99 -17.89 -40.29
N PHE A 331 10.09 -18.64 -40.18
CA PHE A 331 10.43 -19.76 -41.08
C PHE A 331 9.77 -21.10 -40.69
N ASP A 332 9.51 -21.31 -39.41
CA ASP A 332 9.09 -22.59 -38.84
C ASP A 332 7.57 -22.82 -39.03
N GLU A 333 7.20 -24.00 -39.53
CA GLU A 333 5.84 -24.26 -40.01
C GLU A 333 4.81 -24.34 -38.88
N LEU A 334 5.23 -24.86 -37.71
CA LEU A 334 4.45 -24.87 -36.49
C LEU A 334 4.31 -23.47 -35.89
N ALA A 335 5.36 -22.65 -35.89
CA ALA A 335 5.30 -21.26 -35.45
C ALA A 335 4.36 -20.43 -36.33
N VAL A 336 4.48 -20.55 -37.65
CA VAL A 336 3.55 -19.94 -38.62
C VAL A 336 2.10 -20.36 -38.32
N LYS A 337 1.84 -21.65 -38.13
CA LYS A 337 0.50 -22.18 -37.88
C LYS A 337 -0.07 -21.74 -36.53
N ALA A 338 0.73 -21.75 -35.47
CA ALA A 338 0.33 -21.28 -34.14
C ALA A 338 0.02 -19.78 -34.15
N LEU A 339 0.89 -18.98 -34.77
CA LEU A 339 0.76 -17.52 -34.90
C LEU A 339 -0.51 -17.13 -35.65
N LEU A 340 -0.73 -17.67 -36.87
CA LEU A 340 -1.91 -17.40 -37.68
C LEU A 340 -3.23 -17.78 -36.98
N ILE A 341 -3.22 -18.80 -36.11
CA ILE A 341 -4.38 -19.24 -35.33
C ILE A 341 -4.59 -18.39 -34.06
N ASN A 342 -3.51 -17.92 -33.41
CA ASN A 342 -3.61 -17.07 -32.22
C ASN A 342 -4.17 -15.70 -32.57
N THR A 343 -3.65 -15.08 -33.63
CA THR A 343 -4.03 -13.74 -34.07
C THR A 343 -5.24 -13.74 -35.03
N ALA A 344 -6.04 -14.82 -35.05
CA ALA A 344 -7.19 -14.94 -35.94
C ALA A 344 -8.38 -14.13 -35.41
N GLN A 345 -8.97 -13.28 -36.25
CA GLN A 345 -10.12 -12.44 -35.90
C GLN A 345 -11.34 -13.31 -35.55
N LYS A 346 -11.69 -13.37 -34.25
CA LYS A 346 -12.79 -14.17 -33.69
C LYS A 346 -14.19 -13.59 -33.94
N ASN A 347 -14.27 -12.32 -34.33
CA ASN A 347 -15.51 -11.54 -34.38
C ASN A 347 -15.79 -11.05 -35.80
N LEU A 348 -16.90 -11.53 -36.39
CA LEU A 348 -17.44 -11.12 -37.69
C LEU A 348 -18.92 -10.69 -37.57
N PRO A 349 -19.50 -10.02 -38.58
CA PRO A 349 -20.90 -9.62 -38.60
C PRO A 349 -21.88 -10.78 -38.37
N GLY A 350 -22.47 -10.82 -37.18
CA GLY A 350 -23.43 -11.87 -36.78
C GLY A 350 -22.80 -13.17 -36.27
N MET A 351 -21.47 -13.23 -36.11
CA MET A 351 -20.72 -14.38 -35.60
C MET A 351 -19.65 -13.93 -34.60
N ASN A 352 -19.67 -14.49 -33.40
CA ASN A 352 -18.75 -14.14 -32.32
C ASN A 352 -18.33 -15.45 -31.64
N ILE A 353 -17.18 -15.97 -32.04
CA ILE A 353 -16.71 -17.28 -31.56
C ILE A 353 -15.93 -17.18 -30.25
N GLU A 354 -15.76 -15.96 -29.70
CA GLU A 354 -15.24 -15.74 -28.35
C GLU A 354 -16.15 -16.40 -27.29
N ASN A 355 -17.47 -16.40 -27.52
CA ASN A 355 -18.44 -16.92 -26.55
C ASN A 355 -18.65 -18.45 -26.65
N ASP A 356 -18.09 -19.10 -27.66
CA ASP A 356 -18.09 -20.56 -27.78
C ASP A 356 -17.06 -21.17 -26.82
N SER A 357 -17.31 -22.39 -26.35
CA SER A 357 -16.65 -22.96 -25.15
C SER A 357 -15.15 -23.18 -25.29
N ASP A 358 -14.66 -23.46 -26.49
CA ASP A 358 -13.25 -23.67 -26.84
C ASP A 358 -12.66 -22.54 -27.72
N GLY A 359 -13.49 -21.64 -28.27
CA GLY A 359 -13.02 -20.54 -29.11
C GLY A 359 -12.82 -20.89 -30.59
N TRP A 360 -13.43 -21.99 -31.05
CA TRP A 360 -13.43 -22.50 -32.43
C TRP A 360 -14.87 -22.67 -32.95
N ASP A 361 -15.10 -22.42 -34.24
CA ASP A 361 -16.38 -22.65 -34.91
C ASP A 361 -16.24 -23.59 -36.12
N PRO A 362 -17.19 -24.51 -36.36
CA PRO A 362 -17.17 -25.44 -37.50
C PRO A 362 -17.02 -24.84 -38.89
N ALA A 363 -17.36 -23.57 -39.12
CA ALA A 363 -17.34 -22.94 -40.43
C ALA A 363 -16.28 -21.83 -40.57
N LEU A 364 -15.96 -21.11 -39.48
CA LEU A 364 -14.91 -20.09 -39.43
C LEU A 364 -13.54 -20.68 -39.00
N GLY A 365 -13.51 -21.87 -38.41
CA GLY A 365 -12.33 -22.43 -37.79
C GLY A 365 -11.98 -21.69 -36.51
N TRP A 366 -10.69 -21.49 -36.25
CA TRP A 366 -10.22 -20.67 -35.14
C TRP A 366 -10.36 -19.16 -35.39
N GLY A 367 -10.84 -18.70 -36.55
CA GLY A 367 -11.11 -17.29 -36.85
C GLY A 367 -10.78 -16.89 -38.29
N ALA A 368 -11.06 -15.63 -38.64
CA ALA A 368 -10.67 -15.05 -39.92
C ALA A 368 -9.23 -14.53 -39.88
N MET A 369 -8.36 -14.98 -40.78
CA MET A 369 -6.93 -14.60 -40.84
C MET A 369 -6.73 -13.08 -40.76
N ASN A 370 -5.84 -12.63 -39.86
CA ASN A 370 -5.38 -11.24 -39.76
C ASN A 370 -3.85 -11.23 -39.90
N ALA A 371 -3.35 -10.85 -41.08
CA ALA A 371 -1.92 -10.90 -41.39
C ALA A 371 -1.13 -9.76 -40.72
N PHE A 372 -1.79 -8.64 -40.39
CA PHE A 372 -1.16 -7.55 -39.64
C PHE A 372 -0.85 -7.95 -38.20
N ALA A 373 -1.82 -8.57 -37.52
CA ALA A 373 -1.65 -9.08 -36.17
C ALA A 373 -0.61 -10.21 -36.10
N ALA A 374 -0.65 -11.15 -37.05
CA ALA A 374 0.38 -12.19 -37.19
C ALA A 374 1.78 -11.57 -37.37
N TYR A 375 1.92 -10.53 -38.20
CA TYR A 375 3.19 -9.82 -38.33
C TYR A 375 3.61 -9.11 -37.04
N PHE A 376 2.67 -8.52 -36.29
CA PHE A 376 2.97 -7.84 -35.02
C PHE A 376 3.50 -8.83 -33.97
N HIS A 377 2.77 -9.92 -33.71
CA HIS A 377 3.08 -10.94 -32.71
C HIS A 377 4.12 -11.99 -33.15
N ARG A 378 4.82 -11.78 -34.27
CA ARG A 378 5.76 -12.76 -34.85
C ARG A 378 6.97 -13.14 -33.98
N PHE A 379 7.17 -12.46 -32.85
CA PHE A 379 8.19 -12.78 -31.85
C PHE A 379 7.62 -13.32 -30.52
N ASP A 380 6.29 -13.33 -30.37
CA ASP A 380 5.58 -13.84 -29.20
C ASP A 380 5.26 -15.34 -29.36
N VAL A 381 6.27 -16.11 -29.78
CA VAL A 381 6.18 -17.56 -30.06
C VAL A 381 7.28 -18.34 -29.36
N PHE A 382 6.89 -19.42 -28.68
CA PHE A 382 7.77 -20.31 -27.93
C PHE A 382 7.86 -21.68 -28.59
N GLN A 383 9.03 -21.99 -29.15
CA GLN A 383 9.35 -23.33 -29.63
C GLN A 383 9.89 -24.17 -28.47
N ASP A 384 9.17 -25.21 -28.08
CA ASP A 384 9.50 -25.98 -26.88
C ASP A 384 9.07 -27.45 -27.00
N ALA A 385 9.34 -28.24 -25.97
CA ALA A 385 8.94 -29.65 -25.95
C ALA A 385 8.61 -30.14 -24.54
N VAL A 386 7.73 -31.15 -24.46
CA VAL A 386 7.39 -31.86 -23.22
C VAL A 386 7.68 -33.35 -23.33
N ALA A 387 8.03 -33.96 -22.21
CA ALA A 387 8.21 -35.39 -22.03
C ALA A 387 6.87 -36.09 -21.67
N PRO A 388 6.77 -37.43 -21.73
CA PRO A 388 5.53 -38.14 -21.36
C PRO A 388 5.12 -37.92 -19.90
N ARG A 389 3.80 -37.87 -19.63
CA ARG A 389 3.24 -37.53 -18.30
C ARG A 389 3.76 -38.44 -17.20
N GLY A 390 4.24 -37.84 -16.11
CA GLY A 390 4.90 -38.49 -14.98
C GLY A 390 6.42 -38.64 -15.14
N THR A 391 7.04 -37.91 -16.06
CA THR A 391 8.51 -37.89 -16.25
C THR A 391 9.04 -36.45 -16.17
N ALA A 392 10.35 -36.27 -15.91
CA ALA A 392 10.90 -34.92 -15.72
C ALA A 392 10.86 -34.10 -17.01
N GLY A 393 10.17 -32.95 -16.97
CA GLY A 393 9.95 -32.08 -18.14
C GLY A 393 8.67 -32.41 -18.92
N ASP A 394 7.65 -32.99 -18.28
CA ASP A 394 6.34 -33.31 -18.86
C ASP A 394 5.35 -32.13 -18.93
N TYR A 395 5.78 -30.95 -18.46
CA TYR A 395 5.15 -29.66 -18.65
C TYR A 395 6.20 -28.56 -18.92
N GLN A 396 5.76 -27.43 -19.46
CA GLN A 396 6.46 -26.14 -19.42
C GLN A 396 5.50 -25.07 -18.92
N LEU A 397 6.01 -24.04 -18.24
CA LEU A 397 5.22 -22.90 -17.77
C LEU A 397 5.64 -21.60 -18.47
N TYR A 398 4.66 -20.76 -18.77
CA TYR A 398 4.85 -19.44 -19.37
C TYR A 398 4.06 -18.40 -18.58
N LYS A 399 4.70 -17.30 -18.19
CA LYS A 399 4.09 -16.19 -17.46
C LYS A 399 4.01 -14.95 -18.34
N GLY A 400 2.87 -14.26 -18.27
CA GLY A 400 2.63 -12.97 -18.91
C GLY A 400 1.40 -12.29 -18.31
N THR A 401 0.86 -11.31 -19.01
CA THR A 401 -0.33 -10.56 -18.60
C THR A 401 -1.36 -10.61 -19.74
N MET A 402 -2.63 -10.88 -19.44
CA MET A 402 -3.72 -10.96 -20.43
C MET A 402 -4.89 -10.02 -20.09
N ARG A 403 -5.61 -9.52 -21.10
CA ARG A 403 -6.76 -8.60 -21.03
C ARG A 403 -7.88 -8.95 -22.03
N ASP A 404 -9.09 -8.44 -21.80
CA ASP A 404 -10.13 -8.33 -22.83
C ASP A 404 -10.06 -6.93 -23.45
N GLU A 405 -9.59 -6.84 -24.69
CA GLU A 405 -9.57 -5.60 -25.47
C GLU A 405 -10.97 -5.22 -26.00
N GLY A 406 -11.89 -6.19 -26.01
CA GLY A 406 -13.21 -6.07 -26.60
C GLY A 406 -13.19 -6.06 -28.12
N ALA A 407 -14.38 -5.97 -28.72
CA ALA A 407 -14.59 -6.07 -30.17
C ALA A 407 -14.10 -4.84 -31.00
N ALA A 408 -13.15 -4.06 -30.46
CA ALA A 408 -12.48 -2.95 -31.14
C ALA A 408 -10.94 -3.05 -31.06
N GLY A 409 -10.39 -3.99 -30.26
CA GLY A 409 -9.06 -4.55 -30.43
C GLY A 409 -9.17 -5.98 -30.96
N GLU A 410 -8.21 -6.84 -30.64
CA GLU A 410 -8.19 -8.22 -31.17
C GLU A 410 -9.19 -9.19 -30.49
N GLY A 411 -9.95 -8.70 -29.50
CA GLY A 411 -10.87 -9.50 -28.69
C GLY A 411 -10.28 -9.82 -27.33
N ARG A 412 -10.22 -11.10 -26.97
CA ARG A 412 -9.63 -11.54 -25.70
C ARG A 412 -8.30 -12.25 -25.92
N ASP A 413 -7.27 -11.76 -25.23
CA ASP A 413 -5.93 -12.31 -25.21
C ASP A 413 -5.94 -13.83 -24.99
N ARG A 414 -5.15 -14.54 -25.80
CA ARG A 414 -5.11 -16.00 -25.88
C ARG A 414 -3.72 -16.55 -26.14
N ALA A 415 -3.60 -17.86 -25.96
CA ALA A 415 -2.42 -18.62 -26.28
C ALA A 415 -2.78 -19.93 -27.00
N THR A 416 -2.06 -20.22 -28.08
CA THR A 416 -2.36 -21.32 -29.01
C THR A 416 -1.16 -22.25 -29.10
N MET A 417 -1.37 -23.52 -28.73
CA MET A 417 -0.35 -24.57 -28.87
C MET A 417 -0.66 -25.44 -30.08
N VAL A 418 0.34 -25.65 -30.93
CA VAL A 418 0.26 -26.50 -32.13
C VAL A 418 1.43 -27.49 -32.14
N TRP A 419 1.18 -28.73 -32.53
CA TRP A 419 2.23 -29.72 -32.75
C TRP A 419 1.93 -30.60 -33.97
N ASN A 420 2.97 -31.20 -34.53
CA ASN A 420 2.82 -32.15 -35.64
C ASN A 420 2.60 -33.57 -35.12
N ARG A 421 1.70 -34.28 -35.80
CA ARG A 421 1.65 -35.74 -35.80
C ARG A 421 2.93 -36.27 -36.43
N VAL A 422 3.73 -36.99 -35.65
CA VAL A 422 4.96 -37.63 -36.15
C VAL A 422 4.63 -38.69 -37.21
N ALA A 423 5.17 -38.51 -38.41
CA ALA A 423 5.09 -39.44 -39.53
C ALA A 423 6.26 -39.20 -40.49
N THR A 424 6.87 -40.26 -41.04
CA THR A 424 8.07 -40.11 -41.88
C THR A 424 7.77 -40.31 -43.36
N TYR A 425 8.28 -39.42 -44.20
CA TYR A 425 8.24 -39.49 -45.66
C TYR A 425 9.49 -40.19 -46.20
N GLU A 426 9.32 -41.12 -47.13
CA GLU A 426 10.38 -41.99 -47.64
C GLU A 426 10.26 -42.12 -49.17
N THR A 427 11.28 -41.67 -49.91
CA THR A 427 11.29 -41.70 -51.38
C THR A 427 11.68 -43.07 -51.96
N ALA A 428 12.14 -44.00 -51.13
CA ALA A 428 12.53 -45.37 -51.50
C ALA A 428 11.77 -46.48 -50.73
N ALA A 429 10.85 -46.10 -49.85
CA ALA A 429 9.92 -46.99 -49.15
C ALA A 429 8.46 -46.62 -49.49
N PRO A 430 7.45 -47.40 -49.08
CA PRO A 430 6.07 -46.90 -49.05
C PRO A 430 5.97 -45.74 -48.05
N PRO A 431 5.05 -44.76 -48.24
CA PRO A 431 4.76 -43.72 -47.26
C PRO A 431 4.56 -44.35 -45.87
N SER A 432 5.38 -43.93 -44.89
CA SER A 432 6.00 -44.91 -43.99
C SER A 432 5.28 -45.11 -42.64
N THR A 433 5.99 -45.07 -41.52
CA THR A 433 5.40 -45.32 -40.19
C THR A 433 4.66 -44.06 -39.73
N TYR A 434 3.34 -44.18 -39.63
CA TYR A 434 2.47 -43.19 -38.97
C TYR A 434 2.29 -43.57 -37.51
N TYR A 435 2.36 -42.58 -36.63
CA TYR A 435 2.07 -42.76 -35.22
C TYR A 435 0.74 -42.12 -34.84
N SER A 436 0.17 -42.53 -33.70
CA SER A 436 -0.95 -41.80 -33.09
C SER A 436 -0.46 -40.43 -32.62
N LEU A 437 -1.28 -39.41 -32.80
CA LEU A 437 -0.99 -38.08 -32.26
C LEU A 437 -0.76 -38.16 -30.73
N PRO A 438 0.33 -37.59 -30.21
CA PRO A 438 0.48 -37.40 -28.77
C PRO A 438 -0.55 -36.42 -28.21
N ASP A 439 -1.13 -36.79 -27.07
CA ASP A 439 -2.10 -35.98 -26.33
C ASP A 439 -1.35 -34.94 -25.47
N LEU A 440 -1.40 -33.67 -25.89
CA LEU A 440 -0.87 -32.47 -25.22
C LEU A 440 -2.01 -31.48 -24.98
N ASN A 441 -2.00 -30.77 -23.85
CA ASN A 441 -3.12 -29.92 -23.41
C ASN A 441 -2.65 -28.60 -22.77
N LEU A 442 -3.58 -27.64 -22.67
CA LEU A 442 -3.33 -26.31 -22.10
C LEU A 442 -4.21 -26.00 -20.89
N ARG A 443 -3.66 -25.26 -19.93
CA ARG A 443 -4.38 -24.60 -18.83
C ARG A 443 -3.89 -23.17 -18.65
N LEU A 444 -4.82 -22.26 -18.38
CA LEU A 444 -4.55 -20.87 -18.04
C LEU A 444 -4.95 -20.62 -16.58
N TYR A 445 -3.99 -20.18 -15.76
CA TYR A 445 -4.19 -19.89 -14.34
C TYR A 445 -3.97 -18.39 -14.06
N GLN A 446 -4.73 -17.83 -13.14
CA GLN A 446 -4.44 -16.51 -12.56
C GLN A 446 -3.28 -16.64 -11.57
N GLU A 447 -2.18 -15.90 -11.77
CA GLU A 447 -0.95 -16.07 -10.96
C GLU A 447 -1.18 -15.75 -9.48
N SER A 448 -2.02 -14.77 -9.17
CA SER A 448 -2.18 -14.26 -7.79
C SER A 448 -2.80 -15.26 -6.80
N ASN A 449 -3.46 -16.31 -7.27
CA ASN A 449 -4.35 -17.15 -6.46
C ASN A 449 -4.55 -18.59 -7.00
N GLU A 450 -3.83 -19.00 -8.04
CA GLU A 450 -3.98 -20.30 -8.73
C GLU A 450 -5.38 -20.60 -9.30
N ALA A 451 -6.24 -19.58 -9.47
CA ALA A 451 -7.57 -19.81 -10.03
C ALA A 451 -7.45 -20.22 -11.51
N LEU A 452 -7.92 -21.42 -11.85
CA LEU A 452 -8.05 -21.86 -13.24
C LEU A 452 -9.05 -20.93 -13.96
N ILE A 453 -8.58 -20.25 -15.01
CA ILE A 453 -9.36 -19.34 -15.84
C ILE A 453 -10.00 -20.11 -16.99
N ASP A 454 -9.18 -20.90 -17.68
CA ASP A 454 -9.54 -21.61 -18.92
C ASP A 454 -8.66 -22.85 -19.09
N THR A 455 -9.12 -23.83 -19.86
CA THR A 455 -8.35 -25.04 -20.18
C THR A 455 -8.89 -25.70 -21.44
N ASP A 456 -7.97 -26.14 -22.29
CA ASP A 456 -8.30 -26.92 -23.49
C ASP A 456 -7.67 -28.30 -23.36
N PHE A 457 -8.56 -29.29 -23.25
CA PHE A 457 -8.23 -30.70 -23.11
C PHE A 457 -9.14 -31.61 -23.96
N GLU A 458 -9.94 -31.04 -24.87
CA GLU A 458 -10.98 -31.79 -25.58
C GLU A 458 -10.56 -32.19 -27.00
N GLY A 459 -10.38 -33.50 -27.16
CA GLY A 459 -10.48 -34.19 -28.45
C GLY A 459 -9.15 -34.52 -29.13
N PRO A 460 -9.21 -35.25 -30.26
CA PRO A 460 -8.03 -35.73 -31.00
C PRO A 460 -7.28 -34.63 -31.79
N SER A 461 -7.46 -33.35 -31.45
CA SER A 461 -6.90 -32.21 -32.19
C SER A 461 -5.42 -31.97 -31.86
N ASN A 462 -4.65 -31.52 -32.85
CA ASN A 462 -3.25 -31.09 -32.68
C ASN A 462 -3.07 -29.57 -32.58
N VAL A 463 -4.16 -28.90 -32.20
CA VAL A 463 -4.26 -27.47 -31.89
C VAL A 463 -5.08 -27.35 -30.62
N GLN A 464 -4.56 -26.64 -29.62
CA GLN A 464 -5.23 -26.30 -28.36
C GLN A 464 -5.15 -24.78 -28.15
N GLN A 465 -6.19 -24.15 -27.61
CA GLN A 465 -6.19 -22.71 -27.32
C GLN A 465 -6.82 -22.39 -25.96
N VAL A 466 -6.15 -21.56 -25.15
CA VAL A 466 -6.71 -21.01 -23.91
C VAL A 466 -6.72 -19.48 -23.97
N ARG A 467 -7.72 -18.85 -23.35
CA ARG A 467 -7.97 -17.41 -23.44
C ARG A 467 -8.51 -16.82 -22.14
N ILE A 468 -8.31 -15.52 -21.95
CA ILE A 468 -8.76 -14.81 -20.75
C ILE A 468 -10.30 -14.68 -20.70
N GLY A 469 -10.85 -14.52 -19.50
CA GLY A 469 -12.29 -14.32 -19.29
C GLY A 469 -12.79 -12.97 -19.84
N ALA A 470 -14.03 -12.95 -20.35
CA ALA A 470 -14.64 -11.72 -20.88
C ALA A 470 -14.76 -10.62 -19.80
N GLY A 471 -14.41 -9.39 -20.17
CA GLY A 471 -14.33 -8.23 -19.29
C GLY A 471 -13.09 -8.18 -18.39
N ALA A 472 -12.08 -9.03 -18.60
CA ALA A 472 -10.85 -9.00 -17.85
C ALA A 472 -10.04 -7.72 -18.09
N SER A 473 -9.67 -7.03 -17.01
CA SER A 473 -8.53 -6.11 -17.03
C SER A 473 -7.22 -6.88 -17.24
N ALA A 474 -6.14 -6.17 -17.56
CA ALA A 474 -4.77 -6.72 -17.49
C ALA A 474 -4.58 -7.54 -16.19
N THR A 475 -4.38 -8.84 -16.36
CA THR A 475 -4.34 -9.86 -15.31
C THR A 475 -3.12 -10.73 -15.51
N ASP A 476 -2.28 -10.84 -14.47
CA ASP A 476 -1.09 -11.68 -14.52
C ASP A 476 -1.48 -13.17 -14.46
N VAL A 477 -0.95 -13.94 -15.41
CA VAL A 477 -1.37 -15.32 -15.70
C VAL A 477 -0.19 -16.24 -15.93
N VAL A 478 -0.42 -17.54 -15.68
CA VAL A 478 0.50 -18.62 -16.00
C VAL A 478 -0.21 -19.63 -16.92
N ILE A 479 0.39 -19.87 -18.08
CA ILE A 479 0.01 -20.96 -18.99
C ILE A 479 0.81 -22.19 -18.59
N ASN A 480 0.13 -23.31 -18.35
CA ASN A 480 0.74 -24.65 -18.23
C ASN A 480 0.46 -25.42 -19.53
N ALA A 481 1.51 -25.74 -20.27
CA ALA A 481 1.48 -26.62 -21.44
C ALA A 481 2.08 -27.98 -21.07
N TYR A 482 1.25 -29.03 -21.06
CA TYR A 482 1.62 -30.33 -20.50
C TYR A 482 1.22 -31.52 -21.39
N ALA A 483 2.01 -32.59 -21.31
CA ALA A 483 1.64 -33.87 -21.88
C ALA A 483 0.58 -34.58 -21.03
N TRP A 484 -0.41 -35.19 -21.64
CA TRP A 484 -1.31 -36.14 -20.97
C TRP A 484 -0.95 -37.60 -21.33
N SER A 485 -0.38 -37.80 -22.52
CA SER A 485 0.20 -39.09 -22.92
C SER A 485 1.33 -39.54 -21.99
N MET A 486 1.12 -40.66 -21.28
CA MET A 486 2.14 -41.31 -20.43
C MET A 486 3.26 -41.99 -21.24
N LEU A 487 3.13 -42.10 -22.55
CA LEU A 487 4.11 -42.66 -23.48
C LEU A 487 3.80 -42.15 -24.90
N TYR A 488 4.84 -41.81 -25.69
CA TYR A 488 4.66 -41.42 -27.09
C TYR A 488 4.84 -42.62 -28.03
N ALA A 489 3.88 -42.84 -28.93
CA ALA A 489 3.86 -43.99 -29.84
C ALA A 489 5.05 -44.01 -30.83
N HIS A 490 5.61 -42.84 -31.15
CA HIS A 490 6.82 -42.70 -31.98
C HIS A 490 8.13 -43.01 -31.24
N GLY A 491 8.09 -43.28 -29.93
CA GLY A 491 9.25 -43.67 -29.12
C GLY A 491 10.24 -42.55 -28.79
N GLY A 492 9.88 -41.28 -29.07
CA GLY A 492 10.69 -40.12 -28.73
C GLY A 492 10.70 -39.82 -27.23
N ALA A 493 11.75 -39.13 -26.78
CA ALA A 493 11.87 -38.70 -25.38
C ALA A 493 10.96 -37.51 -25.05
N THR A 494 10.63 -36.69 -26.05
CA THR A 494 9.81 -35.48 -25.95
C THR A 494 8.99 -35.30 -27.23
N GLN A 495 7.80 -34.69 -27.14
CA GLN A 495 7.05 -34.17 -28.28
C GLN A 495 7.30 -32.65 -28.40
N PRO A 496 7.83 -32.16 -29.53
CA PRO A 496 7.92 -30.73 -29.83
C PRO A 496 6.54 -30.11 -30.09
N TYR A 497 6.40 -28.84 -29.75
CA TYR A 497 5.25 -28.00 -30.08
C TYR A 497 5.71 -26.53 -30.21
N VAL A 498 4.83 -25.68 -30.75
CA VAL A 498 4.99 -24.22 -30.66
C VAL A 498 3.77 -23.64 -29.96
N LEU A 499 4.02 -22.75 -29.00
CA LEU A 499 3.01 -21.95 -28.30
C LEU A 499 3.12 -20.49 -28.77
N ALA A 500 2.11 -19.99 -29.48
CA ALA A 500 1.94 -18.56 -29.72
C ALA A 500 1.19 -17.92 -28.54
N THR A 501 1.55 -16.70 -28.17
CA THR A 501 0.91 -15.89 -27.11
C THR A 501 0.72 -14.45 -27.57
N GLU A 502 0.11 -13.63 -26.72
CA GLU A 502 0.22 -12.17 -26.86
C GLU A 502 1.58 -11.65 -26.32
N GLU A 503 1.75 -10.34 -26.37
CA GLU A 503 2.98 -9.61 -26.01
C GLU A 503 3.49 -9.84 -24.57
N GLY A 504 4.81 -9.91 -24.40
CA GLY A 504 5.46 -9.81 -23.08
C GLY A 504 5.41 -11.08 -22.22
N PHE A 505 5.01 -12.22 -22.77
CA PHE A 505 5.17 -13.52 -22.12
C PHE A 505 6.65 -13.94 -21.98
N THR A 506 6.91 -14.81 -21.01
CA THR A 506 8.24 -15.35 -20.70
C THR A 506 8.12 -16.81 -20.23
N ARG A 507 9.09 -17.66 -20.59
CA ARG A 507 9.20 -19.02 -20.04
C ARG A 507 9.73 -18.97 -18.62
N VAL A 508 9.13 -19.75 -17.72
CA VAL A 508 9.42 -19.76 -16.28
C VAL A 508 9.46 -21.19 -15.73
N ASP A 509 10.26 -21.42 -14.69
CA ASP A 509 10.35 -22.70 -13.97
C ASP A 509 9.61 -22.63 -12.63
N LEU A 510 9.10 -23.77 -12.13
CA LEU A 510 8.63 -23.86 -10.74
C LEU A 510 9.78 -23.55 -9.76
N PRO A 511 9.52 -22.84 -8.64
CA PRO A 511 10.52 -22.57 -7.61
C PRO A 511 11.14 -23.85 -7.06
N SER A 512 12.39 -24.09 -7.48
CA SER A 512 13.18 -25.27 -7.15
C SER A 512 13.99 -25.15 -5.86
N GLN A 513 14.14 -23.92 -5.36
CA GLN A 513 14.75 -23.58 -4.08
C GLN A 513 13.99 -22.42 -3.46
N PHE A 514 13.63 -22.56 -2.18
CA PHE A 514 13.07 -21.49 -1.39
C PHE A 514 14.17 -20.96 -0.47
N GLN A 515 14.35 -19.65 -0.45
CA GLN A 515 15.10 -19.06 0.65
C GLN A 515 14.21 -19.04 1.89
N GLY A 516 14.86 -18.98 3.03
CA GLY A 516 14.14 -18.81 4.26
C GLY A 516 15.10 -18.68 5.43
N VAL A 517 14.69 -17.86 6.38
CA VAL A 517 15.28 -17.90 7.71
C VAL A 517 14.62 -19.08 8.44
N ALA A 518 15.38 -19.73 9.31
CA ALA A 518 14.81 -20.49 10.40
C ALA A 518 15.59 -20.21 11.68
N ILE A 519 14.91 -20.28 12.80
CA ILE A 519 15.48 -20.06 14.14
C ILE A 519 15.13 -21.25 15.01
N TRP A 520 16.17 -21.85 15.58
CA TRP A 520 16.15 -22.94 16.55
C TRP A 520 17.36 -22.81 17.48
N PRO A 521 17.32 -23.35 18.72
CA PRO A 521 18.48 -23.38 19.60
C PRO A 521 19.54 -24.37 19.10
N SER A 522 20.82 -24.01 19.21
CA SER A 522 21.95 -24.88 18.83
C SER A 522 22.16 -26.07 19.77
N SER A 523 21.66 -25.96 21.01
CA SER A 523 21.73 -26.99 22.04
C SER A 523 20.51 -26.88 22.96
N VAL A 524 20.08 -28.02 23.54
CA VAL A 524 18.89 -28.11 24.41
C VAL A 524 19.08 -29.14 25.53
N GLU A 525 18.37 -28.97 26.64
CA GLU A 525 18.35 -29.92 27.75
C GLU A 525 17.43 -31.13 27.49
N PRO A 526 17.66 -32.30 28.13
CA PRO A 526 16.75 -33.42 28.08
C PRO A 526 15.36 -33.05 28.64
N ASN A 527 14.30 -33.25 27.83
CA ASN A 527 12.93 -32.79 28.07
C ASN A 527 12.69 -31.27 27.99
N GLU A 528 13.66 -30.45 27.57
CA GLU A 528 13.44 -29.02 27.32
C GLU A 528 12.37 -28.80 26.23
N VAL A 529 11.58 -27.73 26.36
CA VAL A 529 10.55 -27.32 25.41
C VAL A 529 10.96 -26.01 24.75
N PHE A 530 11.04 -25.99 23.42
CA PHE A 530 11.50 -24.84 22.64
C PHE A 530 10.72 -24.71 21.33
N ASP A 531 10.71 -23.51 20.75
CA ASP A 531 10.11 -23.26 19.44
C ASP A 531 11.15 -23.37 18.32
N VAL A 532 10.72 -23.96 17.20
CA VAL A 532 11.39 -23.86 15.90
C VAL A 532 10.50 -23.05 14.98
N THR A 533 11.05 -21.99 14.38
CA THR A 533 10.32 -21.15 13.41
C THR A 533 10.97 -21.23 12.04
N PHE A 534 10.15 -21.34 10.99
CA PHE A 534 10.53 -21.26 9.58
C PHE A 534 9.80 -20.09 8.92
N TRP A 535 10.50 -19.37 8.05
CA TRP A 535 9.91 -18.37 7.14
C TRP A 535 10.13 -18.81 5.69
N LEU A 536 9.05 -19.06 4.96
CA LEU A 536 9.08 -19.38 3.54
C LEU A 536 9.26 -18.10 2.73
N ARG A 537 10.27 -18.03 1.86
CA ARG A 537 10.44 -16.94 0.88
C ARG A 537 10.67 -17.53 -0.52
N ASN A 538 9.78 -17.17 -1.44
CA ASN A 538 9.89 -17.54 -2.84
C ASN A 538 10.66 -16.46 -3.61
N ASP A 539 11.85 -16.79 -4.11
CA ASP A 539 12.70 -15.90 -4.91
C ASP A 539 12.64 -16.20 -6.43
N SER A 540 11.76 -17.11 -6.87
CA SER A 540 11.50 -17.35 -8.31
C SER A 540 10.59 -16.28 -8.92
N GLU A 541 10.47 -16.27 -10.24
CA GLU A 541 9.74 -15.22 -10.98
C GLU A 541 8.21 -15.37 -10.92
N ILE A 542 7.72 -16.54 -10.51
CA ILE A 542 6.30 -16.90 -10.33
C ILE A 542 5.94 -17.12 -8.85
N ALA A 543 4.66 -17.01 -8.51
CA ALA A 543 4.15 -17.49 -7.22
C ALA A 543 4.27 -19.02 -7.07
N SER A 544 4.33 -19.49 -5.82
CA SER A 544 4.06 -20.89 -5.49
C SER A 544 2.76 -20.98 -4.68
N HIS A 545 2.02 -22.06 -4.86
CA HIS A 545 0.73 -22.31 -4.23
C HIS A 545 0.74 -23.66 -3.49
N ASN A 546 -0.25 -23.88 -2.61
CA ASN A 546 -0.39 -25.10 -1.81
C ASN A 546 0.92 -25.55 -1.13
N ASN A 547 1.63 -24.59 -0.52
CA ASN A 547 2.93 -24.82 0.09
C ASN A 547 2.76 -25.58 1.42
N VAL A 548 3.24 -26.82 1.50
CA VAL A 548 3.08 -27.70 2.66
C VAL A 548 4.41 -27.93 3.36
N PHE A 549 4.45 -27.69 4.66
CA PHE A 549 5.54 -28.08 5.56
C PHE A 549 5.17 -29.36 6.32
N ASN A 550 6.06 -30.35 6.34
CA ASN A 550 5.85 -31.64 7.01
C ASN A 550 7.02 -31.99 7.95
N LEU A 551 6.74 -32.15 9.24
CA LEU A 551 7.71 -32.39 10.30
C LEU A 551 7.95 -33.90 10.53
N GLU A 552 9.20 -34.35 10.38
CA GLU A 552 9.60 -35.74 10.65
C GLU A 552 10.38 -35.82 11.98
N LEU A 553 9.64 -36.07 13.08
CA LEU A 553 10.21 -36.26 14.42
C LEU A 553 10.83 -37.65 14.61
N GLN A 554 12.04 -37.67 15.20
CA GLN A 554 12.72 -38.91 15.60
C GLN A 554 12.13 -39.47 16.91
N PRO A 555 12.29 -40.78 17.20
CA PRO A 555 11.81 -41.38 18.45
C PRO A 555 12.30 -40.64 19.71
N GLY A 556 11.42 -40.45 20.69
CA GLY A 556 11.72 -39.75 21.95
C GLY A 556 11.45 -38.24 21.91
N TRP A 557 11.42 -37.62 20.74
CA TRP A 557 10.90 -36.26 20.55
C TRP A 557 9.38 -36.21 20.70
N ALA A 558 8.83 -35.03 21.01
CA ALA A 558 7.39 -34.81 21.02
C ALA A 558 7.01 -33.40 20.53
N LEU A 559 6.01 -33.32 19.66
CA LEU A 559 5.33 -32.06 19.32
C LEU A 559 4.46 -31.63 20.52
N ILE A 560 4.58 -30.37 20.93
CA ILE A 560 3.85 -29.75 22.04
C ILE A 560 2.79 -28.78 21.52
N SER A 561 3.11 -28.03 20.45
CA SER A 561 2.20 -27.11 19.77
C SER A 561 2.59 -26.97 18.29
N GLY A 562 1.59 -26.68 17.45
CA GLY A 562 1.64 -26.91 15.99
C GLY A 562 0.95 -28.21 15.60
N ILE A 563 0.99 -28.56 14.32
CA ILE A 563 0.57 -29.86 13.75
C ILE A 563 1.64 -30.37 12.79
N ASP A 564 1.76 -31.68 12.61
CA ASP A 564 2.88 -32.30 11.88
C ASP A 564 2.96 -31.82 10.41
N THR A 565 1.82 -31.75 9.73
CA THR A 565 1.68 -31.27 8.34
C THR A 565 0.90 -29.96 8.32
N GLN A 566 1.50 -28.88 7.79
CA GLN A 566 0.94 -27.53 7.74
C GLN A 566 0.98 -26.97 6.32
N ASP A 567 -0.21 -26.76 5.73
CA ASP A 567 -0.37 -25.92 4.54
C ASP A 567 -0.28 -24.44 4.95
N VAL A 568 0.56 -23.68 4.25
CA VAL A 568 0.76 -22.23 4.45
C VAL A 568 0.33 -21.39 3.24
N GLY A 569 -0.44 -21.98 2.32
CA GLY A 569 -1.05 -21.31 1.18
C GLY A 569 -0.03 -20.92 0.11
N SER A 570 -0.04 -19.64 -0.28
CA SER A 570 0.74 -19.13 -1.41
C SER A 570 1.91 -18.24 -0.97
N ALA A 571 3.04 -18.34 -1.67
CA ALA A 571 4.18 -17.44 -1.53
C ALA A 571 4.46 -16.75 -2.88
N ALA A 572 4.24 -15.43 -2.92
CA ALA A 572 4.45 -14.63 -4.13
C ALA A 572 5.94 -14.61 -4.54
N GLY A 573 6.20 -14.64 -5.85
CA GLY A 573 7.55 -14.61 -6.41
C GLY A 573 8.31 -13.31 -6.13
N ASN A 574 9.55 -13.23 -6.63
CA ASN A 574 10.47 -12.10 -6.53
C ASN A 574 10.76 -11.64 -5.08
N GLY A 575 10.76 -12.58 -4.12
CA GLY A 575 11.01 -12.32 -2.71
C GLY A 575 9.79 -11.78 -1.96
N GLY A 576 8.59 -12.05 -2.48
CA GLY A 576 7.31 -11.61 -1.94
C GLY A 576 6.92 -12.25 -0.60
N VAL A 577 5.66 -12.00 -0.20
CA VAL A 577 5.04 -12.32 1.10
C VAL A 577 5.54 -13.62 1.73
N THR A 578 6.17 -13.51 2.90
CA THR A 578 6.69 -14.67 3.64
C THR A 578 5.64 -15.31 4.53
N SER A 579 5.24 -16.55 4.22
CA SER A 579 4.50 -17.39 5.17
C SER A 579 5.40 -17.90 6.29
N GLN A 580 4.85 -18.11 7.49
CA GLN A 580 5.58 -18.54 8.68
C GLN A 580 4.99 -19.82 9.26
N VAL A 581 5.86 -20.78 9.61
CA VAL A 581 5.51 -21.99 10.38
C VAL A 581 6.21 -21.93 11.74
N VAL A 582 5.51 -22.35 12.79
CA VAL A 582 6.08 -22.53 14.14
C VAL A 582 5.74 -23.92 14.65
N TYR A 583 6.72 -24.62 15.20
CA TYR A 583 6.57 -25.88 15.91
C TYR A 583 7.15 -25.74 17.32
N THR A 584 6.35 -25.96 18.36
CA THR A 584 6.87 -26.08 19.73
C THR A 584 7.22 -27.54 19.98
N LEU A 585 8.51 -27.85 20.11
CA LEU A 585 9.04 -29.20 20.27
C LEU A 585 9.51 -29.45 21.71
N ARG A 586 9.53 -30.73 22.11
CA ARG A 586 10.20 -31.19 23.34
C ARG A 586 11.29 -32.20 23.03
N ALA A 587 12.47 -31.96 23.59
CA ALA A 587 13.66 -32.80 23.47
C ALA A 587 13.48 -34.20 24.13
N PRO A 588 14.23 -35.23 23.66
CA PRO A 588 14.22 -36.56 24.25
C PRO A 588 14.75 -36.55 25.68
N ASN A 589 14.37 -37.57 26.47
CA ASN A 589 14.56 -37.56 27.92
C ASN A 589 15.97 -37.95 28.41
N SER A 590 16.86 -38.44 27.54
CA SER A 590 18.17 -38.98 27.95
C SER A 590 19.24 -39.14 26.84
N GLU A 591 18.95 -38.80 25.57
CA GLU A 591 19.91 -39.00 24.47
C GLU A 591 20.88 -37.81 24.30
N ALA A 592 21.92 -37.76 25.13
CA ALA A 592 22.98 -36.76 24.99
C ALA A 592 23.80 -36.95 23.69
N GLY A 593 23.88 -35.91 22.86
CA GLY A 593 24.59 -35.93 21.57
C GLY A 593 23.94 -35.08 20.49
N ALA A 594 24.57 -35.05 19.31
CA ALA A 594 24.05 -34.34 18.14
C ALA A 594 22.81 -35.04 17.56
N GLN A 595 21.76 -34.26 17.30
CA GLN A 595 20.46 -34.71 16.80
C GLN A 595 20.11 -33.94 15.53
N VAL A 596 19.38 -34.59 14.61
CA VAL A 596 18.88 -33.98 13.38
C VAL A 596 17.38 -34.21 13.28
N ILE A 597 16.62 -33.12 13.17
CA ILE A 597 15.17 -33.16 12.89
C ILE A 597 14.98 -32.64 11.46
N THR A 598 14.19 -33.35 10.66
CA THR A 598 13.92 -32.95 9.27
C THR A 598 12.56 -32.28 9.20
N VAL A 599 12.49 -31.12 8.54
CA VAL A 599 11.24 -30.51 8.11
C VAL A 599 11.29 -30.42 6.60
N LYS A 600 10.30 -31.02 5.95
CA LYS A 600 10.17 -31.07 4.50
C LYS A 600 9.27 -29.94 4.05
N HIS A 601 9.60 -29.29 2.96
CA HIS A 601 8.71 -28.36 2.27
C HIS A 601 8.46 -28.86 0.86
N SER A 602 7.19 -28.96 0.48
CA SER A 602 6.73 -29.28 -0.88
C SER A 602 5.69 -28.26 -1.33
N HIS A 603 5.41 -28.20 -2.63
CA HIS A 603 4.31 -27.39 -3.16
C HIS A 603 3.66 -28.07 -4.37
N GLU A 604 2.41 -27.70 -4.66
CA GLU A 604 1.68 -28.13 -5.85
C GLU A 604 1.13 -26.85 -6.48
N SER A 605 1.78 -26.38 -7.55
CA SER A 605 1.51 -25.07 -8.16
C SER A 605 1.11 -25.25 -9.61
N TYR A 606 0.01 -24.62 -10.02
CA TYR A 606 -0.57 -24.73 -11.37
C TYR A 606 -0.92 -26.20 -11.72
N ASN A 607 -1.35 -26.95 -10.68
CA ASN A 607 -1.58 -28.40 -10.68
C ASN A 607 -0.33 -29.24 -11.05
N GLU A 608 0.88 -28.72 -10.84
CA GLU A 608 2.12 -29.48 -10.98
C GLU A 608 2.87 -29.60 -9.65
N PRO A 609 3.20 -30.83 -9.19
CA PRO A 609 3.85 -31.04 -7.90
C PRO A 609 5.37 -30.83 -7.98
N TYR A 610 5.92 -30.13 -6.98
CA TYR A 610 7.36 -30.01 -6.76
C TYR A 610 7.78 -30.63 -5.42
N GLY A 611 8.84 -31.43 -5.44
CA GLY A 611 9.19 -32.38 -4.37
C GLY A 611 9.91 -31.80 -3.15
N ASP A 612 10.00 -32.64 -2.10
CA ASP A 612 10.55 -32.35 -0.77
C ASP A 612 11.90 -31.61 -0.77
N PHE A 613 11.87 -30.31 -0.45
CA PHE A 613 13.05 -29.56 0.01
C PHE A 613 13.26 -29.79 1.52
N ASN A 614 14.36 -30.46 1.88
CA ASN A 614 14.64 -30.87 3.25
C ASN A 614 15.40 -29.82 4.06
N TRP A 615 14.74 -29.17 5.00
CA TRP A 615 15.38 -28.38 6.06
C TRP A 615 15.86 -29.30 7.19
N ASN A 616 17.16 -29.25 7.50
CA ASN A 616 17.76 -30.06 8.57
C ASN A 616 18.06 -29.18 9.79
N ILE A 617 17.21 -29.28 10.82
CA ILE A 617 17.46 -28.70 12.14
C ILE A 617 18.60 -29.50 12.78
N ASN A 618 19.77 -28.89 12.92
CA ASN A 618 20.92 -29.48 13.58
C ASN A 618 21.07 -28.86 14.97
N LEU A 619 21.02 -29.68 16.03
CA LEU A 619 21.17 -29.25 17.43
C LEU A 619 21.87 -30.34 18.25
N THR A 620 22.28 -30.01 19.48
CA THR A 620 22.90 -30.97 20.41
C THR A 620 22.11 -31.07 21.71
N VAL A 621 21.73 -32.27 22.15
CA VAL A 621 21.15 -32.46 23.49
C VAL A 621 22.28 -32.60 24.49
N GLU A 622 22.38 -31.69 25.46
CA GLU A 622 23.43 -31.66 26.48
C GLU A 622 22.84 -31.43 27.88
N THR A 623 23.58 -31.75 28.94
CA THR A 623 23.13 -31.51 30.33
C THR A 623 23.77 -30.24 30.88
N ASP A 624 22.95 -29.32 31.39
CA ASP A 624 23.49 -28.13 32.05
C ASP A 624 24.23 -28.47 33.35
N ASN A 625 25.29 -27.71 33.62
CA ASN A 625 26.18 -27.83 34.77
C ASN A 625 26.68 -26.45 35.26
N THR A 626 26.16 -25.33 34.75
CA THR A 626 26.71 -23.98 34.97
C THR A 626 25.68 -23.00 35.54
N PRO A 627 25.91 -22.38 36.72
CA PRO A 627 24.97 -21.43 37.30
C PRO A 627 24.87 -20.12 36.52
N PRO A 628 23.70 -19.45 36.54
CA PRO A 628 23.44 -18.23 35.77
C PRO A 628 24.48 -17.13 35.96
N ASN A 629 24.74 -16.39 34.89
CA ASN A 629 25.69 -15.28 34.91
C ASN A 629 24.95 -13.95 35.16
N PRO A 630 25.31 -13.11 36.15
CA PRO A 630 26.55 -13.16 36.94
C PRO A 630 26.50 -14.02 38.21
N SER A 631 27.60 -14.72 38.45
CA SER A 631 27.90 -15.42 39.72
C SER A 631 29.29 -14.95 40.21
N PRO A 632 29.40 -14.22 41.35
CA PRO A 632 28.33 -13.85 42.27
C PRO A 632 27.33 -12.81 41.72
N MET A 633 26.13 -12.87 42.29
CA MET A 633 25.03 -11.96 41.98
C MET A 633 25.24 -10.53 42.50
N SER A 634 24.36 -9.62 42.08
CA SER A 634 24.37 -8.20 42.52
C SER A 634 22.95 -7.62 42.55
N PHE A 635 22.82 -6.38 43.05
CA PHE A 635 21.58 -5.62 43.02
C PHE A 635 21.57 -4.62 41.85
N SER A 636 20.45 -4.55 41.12
CA SER A 636 20.13 -3.46 40.20
C SER A 636 19.62 -2.23 40.95
N THR A 637 18.94 -2.46 42.08
CA THR A 637 18.49 -1.45 43.04
C THR A 637 18.79 -1.99 44.43
N LEU A 638 19.70 -1.33 45.16
CA LEU A 638 20.00 -1.66 46.55
C LEU A 638 18.74 -1.56 47.41
N PRO A 639 18.65 -2.24 48.56
CA PRO A 639 17.54 -2.07 49.50
C PRO A 639 17.36 -0.60 49.88
N PHE A 640 16.11 -0.12 49.80
CA PHE A 640 15.73 1.25 50.13
C PHE A 640 14.38 1.30 50.84
N ASN A 641 14.14 2.40 51.53
CA ASN A 641 12.95 2.64 52.33
C ASN A 641 11.68 2.89 51.51
N ALA A 642 10.82 1.87 51.39
CA ALA A 642 9.53 1.98 50.74
C ALA A 642 8.46 2.62 51.64
N SER A 643 8.56 2.43 52.97
CA SER A 643 7.74 3.12 53.96
C SER A 643 8.34 3.06 55.37
N THR A 644 7.59 3.52 56.38
CA THR A 644 7.90 3.32 57.80
C THR A 644 7.88 1.85 58.26
N SER A 645 7.36 0.92 57.45
CA SER A 645 7.28 -0.51 57.79
C SER A 645 7.54 -1.45 56.61
N SER A 646 8.21 -0.95 55.57
CA SER A 646 8.61 -1.76 54.41
C SER A 646 9.86 -1.23 53.72
N MET A 647 10.59 -2.12 53.06
CA MET A 647 11.70 -1.79 52.16
C MET A 647 11.56 -2.55 50.85
N ALA A 648 12.04 -1.95 49.76
CA ALA A 648 12.03 -2.56 48.43
C ALA A 648 13.46 -2.68 47.88
N MET A 649 13.68 -3.67 47.02
CA MET A 649 14.98 -3.99 46.43
C MET A 649 14.82 -4.74 45.11
N THR A 650 15.83 -4.67 44.23
CA THR A 650 15.80 -5.34 42.93
C THR A 650 17.15 -5.98 42.60
N ALA A 651 17.14 -7.29 42.35
CA ALA A 651 18.29 -8.04 41.87
C ALA A 651 18.73 -7.58 40.45
N SER A 652 20.03 -7.67 40.19
CA SER A 652 20.58 -7.54 38.82
C SER A 652 19.96 -8.58 37.89
N PHE A 653 19.94 -8.28 36.59
CA PHE A 653 19.58 -9.30 35.61
C PHE A 653 20.67 -10.37 35.57
N ALA A 654 20.25 -11.63 35.65
CA ALA A 654 21.06 -12.80 35.38
C ALA A 654 20.49 -13.55 34.17
N SER A 655 21.38 -14.07 33.34
CA SER A 655 21.09 -14.85 32.15
C SER A 655 21.67 -16.25 32.31
N ASP A 656 20.87 -17.25 32.01
CA ASP A 656 21.36 -18.58 31.65
C ASP A 656 21.29 -18.79 30.13
N ILE A 657 21.93 -19.85 29.65
CA ILE A 657 21.76 -20.40 28.31
C ILE A 657 20.68 -21.50 28.30
N HIS A 658 20.39 -22.14 29.44
CA HIS A 658 19.34 -23.16 29.59
C HIS A 658 18.19 -22.66 30.48
N GLY A 659 16.99 -22.52 29.89
CA GLY A 659 15.75 -22.22 30.63
C GLY A 659 15.63 -20.81 31.27
N PRO A 660 14.49 -20.54 31.95
CA PRO A 660 14.24 -19.27 32.63
C PRO A 660 14.91 -19.17 34.01
N VAL A 661 15.50 -18.02 34.31
CA VAL A 661 16.19 -17.75 35.59
C VAL A 661 15.21 -17.33 36.70
N GLU A 662 15.33 -17.97 37.87
CA GLU A 662 14.67 -17.56 39.11
C GLU A 662 15.61 -16.81 40.06
N TYR A 663 15.04 -16.00 40.95
CA TYR A 663 15.73 -15.12 41.89
C TYR A 663 15.30 -15.36 43.34
N TYR A 664 16.24 -15.22 44.28
CA TYR A 664 15.99 -15.27 45.73
C TYR A 664 16.60 -14.04 46.37
N LEU A 665 15.85 -13.36 47.23
CA LEU A 665 16.31 -12.20 47.98
C LEU A 665 16.13 -12.51 49.47
N ASP A 666 17.26 -12.77 50.16
CA ASP A 666 17.28 -13.30 51.52
C ASP A 666 17.57 -12.22 52.56
N TYR A 667 16.80 -12.24 53.65
CA TYR A 667 16.98 -11.38 54.81
C TYR A 667 18.09 -11.94 55.70
N THR A 668 19.14 -11.13 55.90
CA THR A 668 20.35 -11.58 56.62
C THR A 668 20.41 -11.12 58.07
N SER A 669 20.00 -9.89 58.37
CA SER A 669 20.03 -9.32 59.73
C SER A 669 19.37 -7.95 59.80
N SER A 670 18.92 -7.55 60.99
CA SER A 670 18.70 -6.14 61.36
C SER A 670 19.78 -5.68 62.34
N PRO A 671 20.80 -4.90 61.91
CA PRO A 671 21.89 -4.46 62.77
C PRO A 671 21.47 -3.56 63.93
N SER A 672 20.39 -2.79 63.78
CA SER A 672 19.85 -1.94 64.84
C SER A 672 19.00 -2.70 65.88
N GLY A 673 18.60 -3.94 65.57
CA GLY A 673 17.75 -4.77 66.43
C GLY A 673 16.25 -4.64 66.16
N GLY A 674 15.86 -4.12 64.99
CA GLY A 674 14.46 -4.06 64.56
C GLY A 674 13.85 -5.45 64.34
N LEU A 675 12.59 -5.60 64.75
CA LEU A 675 11.80 -6.82 64.54
C LEU A 675 11.26 -6.88 63.10
N GLY A 676 11.04 -8.09 62.59
CA GLY A 676 10.64 -8.34 61.20
C GLY A 676 11.78 -8.94 60.36
N GLY A 677 11.72 -8.71 59.05
CA GLY A 677 12.61 -9.32 58.06
C GLY A 677 12.05 -10.64 57.52
N SER A 678 11.97 -10.78 56.20
CA SER A 678 11.54 -12.00 55.51
C SER A 678 12.27 -12.22 54.18
N ASP A 679 12.39 -13.50 53.79
CA ASP A 679 12.94 -13.91 52.49
C ASP A 679 11.85 -13.88 51.40
N SER A 680 12.22 -13.60 50.15
CA SER A 680 11.27 -13.52 49.03
C SER A 680 10.63 -14.85 48.61
N GLY A 681 11.25 -15.98 48.95
CA GLY A 681 11.05 -17.23 48.20
C GLY A 681 11.74 -17.19 46.83
N TRP A 682 11.86 -18.33 46.15
CA TRP A 682 12.31 -18.37 44.76
C TRP A 682 11.18 -17.85 43.85
N GLN A 683 11.50 -16.91 42.98
CA GLN A 683 10.53 -16.22 42.13
C GLN A 683 11.15 -15.76 40.80
N SER A 684 10.34 -15.68 39.74
CA SER A 684 10.76 -15.06 38.46
C SER A 684 10.88 -13.53 38.52
N SER A 685 10.34 -12.89 39.56
CA SER A 685 10.50 -11.46 39.79
C SER A 685 11.89 -11.15 40.37
N ARG A 686 12.62 -10.23 39.73
CA ARG A 686 13.86 -9.65 40.29
C ARG A 686 13.61 -8.68 41.45
N SER A 687 12.38 -8.21 41.63
CA SER A 687 12.01 -7.24 42.67
C SER A 687 11.32 -7.92 43.85
N PHE A 688 11.63 -7.44 45.05
CA PHE A 688 11.01 -7.86 46.30
C PHE A 688 10.74 -6.64 47.19
N THR A 689 9.65 -6.69 47.96
CA THR A 689 9.29 -5.68 48.95
C THR A 689 8.97 -6.40 50.25
N ASP A 690 9.84 -6.26 51.24
CA ASP A 690 9.64 -6.81 52.59
C ASP A 690 8.74 -5.87 53.40
N THR A 691 7.87 -6.43 54.24
CA THR A 691 6.79 -5.67 54.91
C THR A 691 6.54 -6.14 56.35
N GLY A 692 6.03 -5.24 57.19
CA GLY A 692 5.87 -5.49 58.63
C GLY A 692 7.14 -5.19 59.44
N LEU A 693 8.06 -4.42 58.85
CA LEU A 693 9.27 -3.93 59.50
C LEU A 693 8.95 -2.82 60.52
N GLN A 694 9.89 -2.50 61.40
CA GLN A 694 9.77 -1.39 62.36
C GLN A 694 10.28 -0.07 61.77
N THR A 695 9.78 1.05 62.30
CA THR A 695 10.07 2.42 61.84
C THR A 695 11.49 2.85 62.21
N ASN A 696 12.25 3.34 61.25
CA ASN A 696 13.62 3.81 61.45
C ASN A 696 14.54 2.74 62.09
N ASP A 697 14.52 1.55 61.52
CA ASP A 697 15.42 0.44 61.85
C ASP A 697 16.10 -0.08 60.58
N GLU A 698 17.32 -0.60 60.73
CA GLU A 698 18.20 -1.05 59.64
C GLU A 698 17.94 -2.52 59.30
N TYR A 699 17.80 -2.86 58.02
CA TYR A 699 17.61 -4.24 57.57
C TYR A 699 18.51 -4.56 56.37
N CYS A 700 19.10 -5.76 56.35
CA CYS A 700 20.14 -6.16 55.40
C CYS A 700 19.75 -7.40 54.58
N TYR A 701 20.03 -7.38 53.28
CA TYR A 701 19.65 -8.44 52.33
C TYR A 701 20.80 -8.82 51.38
N ARG A 702 20.69 -9.97 50.71
CA ARG A 702 21.46 -10.34 49.51
C ARG A 702 20.52 -10.80 48.40
N ALA A 703 21.06 -10.91 47.18
CA ALA A 703 20.39 -11.48 46.03
C ALA A 703 21.12 -12.74 45.53
N TRP A 704 20.35 -13.70 45.04
CA TRP A 704 20.78 -14.92 44.36
C TRP A 704 19.97 -15.10 43.07
N ALA A 705 20.50 -15.90 42.15
CA ALA A 705 19.82 -16.45 40.99
C ALA A 705 20.08 -17.96 40.86
N ARG A 706 19.19 -18.66 40.15
CA ARG A 706 19.32 -20.05 39.71
C ARG A 706 18.63 -20.28 38.37
N ASP A 707 19.03 -21.32 37.67
CA ASP A 707 18.33 -21.96 36.55
C ASP A 707 16.94 -22.53 36.95
N ASN A 708 16.26 -23.13 35.97
CA ASN A 708 15.02 -23.89 36.19
C ASN A 708 15.15 -25.35 35.71
N ALA A 709 16.37 -25.90 35.73
CA ALA A 709 16.63 -27.28 35.32
C ALA A 709 16.07 -28.31 36.33
N SER A 710 16.11 -29.58 35.94
CA SER A 710 15.64 -30.69 36.79
C SER A 710 16.49 -30.93 38.06
N SER A 711 17.65 -30.29 38.17
CA SER A 711 18.52 -30.29 39.36
C SER A 711 19.22 -28.93 39.49
N PRO A 712 18.53 -27.89 40.03
CA PRO A 712 18.93 -26.50 39.89
C PRO A 712 20.35 -26.17 40.37
N ASN A 713 21.09 -25.46 39.54
CA ASN A 713 22.39 -24.87 39.82
C ASN A 713 22.25 -23.40 40.29
N THR A 714 22.91 -23.08 41.40
CA THR A 714 22.72 -21.80 42.10
C THR A 714 23.96 -20.93 42.04
N THR A 715 23.77 -19.65 41.76
CA THR A 715 24.82 -18.62 41.80
C THR A 715 25.44 -18.45 43.20
N SER A 716 26.62 -17.84 43.27
CA SER A 716 27.12 -17.27 44.52
C SER A 716 26.31 -16.01 44.89
N PRO A 717 26.04 -15.76 46.18
CA PRO A 717 25.21 -14.63 46.60
C PRO A 717 25.90 -13.29 46.36
N SER A 718 25.09 -12.23 46.27
CA SER A 718 25.61 -10.86 46.29
C SER A 718 26.28 -10.50 47.62
N ALA A 719 27.05 -9.40 47.59
CA ALA A 719 27.39 -8.68 48.81
C ALA A 719 26.11 -8.28 49.57
N ILE A 720 26.21 -8.22 50.90
CA ILE A 720 25.14 -7.74 51.78
C ILE A 720 24.97 -6.23 51.57
N ALA A 721 23.73 -5.78 51.43
CA ALA A 721 23.35 -4.37 51.38
C ALA A 721 22.26 -4.08 52.42
N CYS A 722 22.31 -2.90 53.04
CA CYS A 722 21.43 -2.51 54.15
C CYS A 722 20.87 -1.09 53.94
N SER A 723 19.71 -0.80 54.53
CA SER A 723 19.10 0.55 54.62
C SER A 723 18.15 0.63 55.83
N TYR A 724 17.84 1.86 56.27
CA TYR A 724 16.90 2.19 57.33
C TYR A 724 15.51 2.50 56.77
N THR A 725 14.47 1.82 57.27
CA THR A 725 13.05 2.16 56.98
C THR A 725 12.74 3.65 57.23
N SER A 726 11.71 4.18 56.56
CA SER A 726 11.40 5.61 56.62
C SER A 726 11.08 6.06 58.06
N GLN A 727 11.48 7.29 58.40
CA GLN A 727 11.08 7.92 59.67
C GLN A 727 9.65 8.49 59.58
N ALA A 728 8.92 8.50 60.69
CA ALA A 728 7.59 9.11 60.76
C ALA A 728 7.66 10.65 60.81
N THR A 729 6.85 11.32 59.98
CA THR A 729 6.72 12.79 59.98
C THR A 729 6.20 13.29 61.32
N PRO A 730 6.81 14.33 61.94
CA PRO A 730 6.30 14.91 63.17
C PRO A 730 4.89 15.52 63.02
N THR A 731 4.07 15.43 64.06
CA THR A 731 2.66 15.85 64.01
C THR A 731 2.45 17.37 64.00
N GLY A 732 3.47 18.14 64.36
CA GLY A 732 3.42 19.59 64.48
C GLY A 732 4.51 20.13 65.41
N VAL A 733 4.30 21.35 65.89
CA VAL A 733 5.13 22.01 66.90
C VAL A 733 4.28 22.48 68.09
N ILE A 734 4.93 22.70 69.23
CA ILE A 734 4.35 23.27 70.45
C ILE A 734 5.19 24.45 70.93
N PHE A 735 4.55 25.47 71.49
CA PHE A 735 5.19 26.72 71.92
C PHE A 735 5.46 26.75 73.42
N GLY A 736 6.67 27.16 73.79
CA GLY A 736 7.11 27.39 75.16
C GLY A 736 7.05 28.87 75.55
N ALA A 737 8.12 29.38 76.17
CA ALA A 737 8.24 30.79 76.52
C ALA A 737 8.24 31.72 75.29
N VAL A 738 7.50 32.83 75.38
CA VAL A 738 7.44 33.89 74.38
C VAL A 738 7.86 35.21 75.01
N THR A 739 8.70 35.98 74.33
CA THR A 739 9.14 37.32 74.73
C THR A 739 8.85 38.32 73.59
N THR A 740 9.31 39.56 73.74
CA THR A 740 9.28 40.57 72.66
C THR A 740 10.29 40.28 71.55
N THR A 741 11.26 39.38 71.75
CA THR A 741 12.32 39.10 70.74
C THR A 741 12.66 37.60 70.58
N SER A 742 11.87 36.70 71.17
CA SER A 742 12.09 35.26 71.06
C SER A 742 10.83 34.42 71.24
N ILE A 743 10.79 33.25 70.59
CA ILE A 743 9.77 32.22 70.74
C ILE A 743 10.49 30.87 70.95
N GLU A 744 10.17 30.17 72.02
CA GLU A 744 10.61 28.79 72.29
C GLU A 744 9.65 27.78 71.63
N VAL A 745 10.21 26.73 71.02
CA VAL A 745 9.48 25.75 70.22
C VAL A 745 10.01 24.35 70.49
N ALA A 746 9.12 23.34 70.58
CA ALA A 746 9.46 21.92 70.53
C ALA A 746 8.55 21.19 69.53
N SER A 747 8.80 19.91 69.22
CA SER A 747 7.89 19.15 68.35
C SER A 747 6.73 18.55 69.12
N GLY A 748 5.55 18.51 68.51
CA GLY A 748 4.33 17.89 69.06
C GLY A 748 4.38 16.37 69.16
N SER A 749 5.37 15.71 68.55
CA SER A 749 5.67 14.29 68.76
C SER A 749 7.18 14.06 68.81
N THR A 750 7.59 12.94 69.41
CA THR A 750 8.99 12.48 69.38
C THR A 750 9.05 11.26 68.45
N PRO A 751 9.70 11.37 67.26
CA PRO A 751 9.86 10.23 66.34
C PRO A 751 10.64 9.06 66.96
N PHE A 752 10.53 7.88 66.35
CA PHE A 752 11.11 6.64 66.89
C PHE A 752 12.61 6.53 66.58
N ASN A 753 13.39 5.91 67.47
CA ASN A 753 14.82 5.62 67.25
C ASN A 753 15.71 6.81 66.81
N LEU A 754 15.47 8.03 67.33
CA LEU A 754 16.22 9.26 66.97
C LEU A 754 17.76 9.21 67.17
N THR A 755 18.29 8.18 67.83
CA THR A 755 19.72 8.00 68.11
C THR A 755 20.45 7.05 67.16
N LEU A 756 19.77 6.41 66.21
CA LEU A 756 20.38 5.44 65.28
C LEU A 756 20.93 6.13 64.02
N GLY A 757 22.12 5.74 63.56
CA GLY A 757 22.73 6.27 62.34
C GLY A 757 22.75 7.80 62.30
N ALA A 758 22.29 8.38 61.19
CA ALA A 758 22.12 9.81 60.99
C ALA A 758 20.85 10.40 61.63
N SER A 759 19.97 9.60 62.27
CA SER A 759 18.63 10.02 62.71
C SER A 759 18.60 11.34 63.48
N GLY A 760 17.47 12.06 63.37
CA GLY A 760 17.28 13.30 64.11
C GLY A 760 15.94 13.98 63.85
N LEU A 761 15.65 14.97 64.69
CA LEU A 761 14.55 15.92 64.63
C LEU A 761 15.12 17.32 64.31
N ARG A 762 14.41 18.16 63.57
CA ARG A 762 14.78 19.54 63.27
C ARG A 762 13.56 20.45 63.32
N LEU A 763 13.65 21.52 64.10
CA LEU A 763 12.64 22.57 64.21
C LEU A 763 13.06 23.74 63.32
N ARG A 764 12.10 24.39 62.65
CA ARG A 764 12.34 25.49 61.71
C ARG A 764 11.37 26.63 61.95
N ASN A 765 11.86 27.86 62.01
CA ASN A 765 11.08 29.07 61.84
C ASN A 765 11.07 29.40 60.34
N VAL A 766 9.95 29.16 59.65
CA VAL A 766 9.87 29.37 58.19
C VAL A 766 9.80 30.85 57.83
N THR A 767 9.27 31.69 58.72
CA THR A 767 9.20 33.15 58.52
C THR A 767 10.56 33.83 58.67
N ALA A 768 11.40 33.39 59.63
CA ALA A 768 12.74 33.94 59.85
C ALA A 768 13.87 33.14 59.14
N ALA A 769 13.52 32.06 58.42
CA ALA A 769 14.46 31.14 57.77
C ALA A 769 15.54 30.51 58.68
N THR A 770 15.29 30.39 59.98
CA THR A 770 16.20 29.81 60.98
C THR A 770 15.77 28.41 61.45
N ALA A 771 16.68 27.62 62.02
CA ALA A 771 16.41 26.25 62.45
C ALA A 771 17.25 25.82 63.68
N SER A 772 16.79 24.79 64.38
CA SER A 772 17.43 24.25 65.61
C SER A 772 18.72 23.44 65.39
N GLY A 773 19.10 23.20 64.13
CA GLY A 773 20.01 22.10 63.78
C GLY A 773 19.31 20.74 63.84
N TRP A 774 20.06 19.65 63.67
CA TRP A 774 19.54 18.29 63.87
C TRP A 774 19.79 17.84 65.30
N GLN A 775 18.72 17.43 65.99
CA GLN A 775 18.68 17.03 67.40
C GLN A 775 18.32 15.53 67.49
N GLN A 776 19.04 14.75 68.30
CA GLN A 776 18.70 13.33 68.55
C GLN A 776 17.70 13.17 69.71
N ASN A 777 16.95 14.24 70.02
CA ASN A 777 15.96 14.34 71.07
C ASN A 777 14.90 15.39 70.70
N ASN A 778 13.90 15.58 71.56
CA ASN A 778 12.89 16.65 71.43
C ASN A 778 13.11 17.74 72.50
N SER A 779 14.35 18.25 72.60
CA SER A 779 14.67 19.41 73.46
C SER A 779 14.20 20.71 72.80
N PRO A 780 13.53 21.63 73.53
CA PRO A 780 13.08 22.90 72.97
C PRO A 780 14.22 23.74 72.35
N TRP A 781 13.89 24.44 71.28
CA TRP A 781 14.74 25.40 70.59
C TRP A 781 14.18 26.81 70.76
N VAL A 782 15.04 27.76 71.14
CA VAL A 782 14.68 29.18 71.22
C VAL A 782 15.03 29.87 69.91
N SER A 783 14.01 30.21 69.12
CA SER A 783 14.14 31.13 68.00
C SER A 783 14.25 32.55 68.55
N SER A 784 15.42 33.16 68.46
CA SER A 784 15.75 34.48 69.02
C SER A 784 16.01 35.54 67.94
N ALA A 785 16.27 36.78 68.37
CA ALA A 785 16.48 37.96 67.50
C ALA A 785 15.27 38.28 66.59
N LEU A 786 14.07 38.07 67.13
CA LEU A 786 12.79 38.37 66.48
C LEU A 786 12.36 39.82 66.75
N THR A 787 11.49 40.35 65.89
CA THR A 787 10.92 41.71 66.02
C THR A 787 9.69 41.70 66.93
N PRO A 788 9.55 42.66 67.88
CA PRO A 788 8.36 42.79 68.73
C PRO A 788 7.03 42.92 67.97
N ALA A 789 5.97 42.37 68.55
CA ALA A 789 4.62 42.25 68.00
C ALA A 789 4.48 41.45 66.67
N SER A 790 5.54 40.90 66.10
CA SER A 790 5.51 40.21 64.80
C SER A 790 5.16 38.72 64.91
N GLY A 791 4.44 38.20 63.90
CA GLY A 791 4.05 36.81 63.75
C GLY A 791 5.08 35.94 63.03
N TYR A 792 5.41 34.78 63.59
CA TYR A 792 6.35 33.80 63.04
C TYR A 792 5.73 32.41 62.94
N SER A 793 5.95 31.74 61.81
CA SER A 793 5.43 30.41 61.51
C SER A 793 6.51 29.34 61.66
N PHE A 794 6.14 28.17 62.19
CA PHE A 794 7.07 27.12 62.61
C PHE A 794 6.62 25.71 62.19
N VAL A 795 7.60 24.86 61.85
CA VAL A 795 7.42 23.44 61.44
C VAL A 795 8.50 22.54 62.07
N ALA A 796 8.23 21.24 62.10
CA ALA A 796 9.16 20.19 62.50
C ALA A 796 9.39 19.17 61.36
N GLN A 797 10.60 18.65 61.25
CA GLN A 797 10.98 17.55 60.36
C GLN A 797 11.76 16.48 61.14
N ALA A 798 11.70 15.25 60.69
CA ALA A 798 12.54 14.16 61.16
C ALA A 798 13.42 13.61 60.03
N ARG A 799 14.34 12.70 60.35
CA ARG A 799 15.07 11.87 59.39
C ARG A 799 15.41 10.49 59.93
N ASN A 800 15.60 9.51 59.03
CA ASN A 800 15.99 8.14 59.37
C ASN A 800 17.52 8.00 59.58
N GLY A 801 17.97 6.77 59.84
CA GLY A 801 19.39 6.42 60.00
C GLY A 801 20.27 6.62 58.76
N ASP A 802 19.71 6.53 57.55
CA ASP A 802 20.43 6.87 56.30
C ASP A 802 20.52 8.40 56.07
N GLY A 803 19.59 9.17 56.66
CA GLY A 803 19.55 10.63 56.64
C GLY A 803 18.40 11.23 55.83
N ASP A 804 17.52 10.42 55.26
CA ASP A 804 16.34 10.80 54.48
C ASP A 804 15.36 11.63 55.30
N ILE A 805 15.00 12.80 54.78
CA ILE A 805 14.26 13.83 55.52
C ILE A 805 12.77 13.72 55.27
N THR A 806 11.95 13.72 56.33
CA THR A 806 10.49 13.75 56.20
C THR A 806 10.01 15.08 55.62
N PRO A 807 8.79 15.11 55.02
CA PRO A 807 8.07 16.37 54.82
C PRO A 807 8.03 17.25 56.08
N ASP A 808 7.82 18.55 55.89
CA ASP A 808 7.52 19.46 57.00
C ASP A 808 6.18 19.07 57.65
N SER A 809 6.12 19.17 58.99
CA SER A 809 4.87 19.08 59.74
C SER A 809 3.91 20.22 59.35
N PRO A 810 2.60 20.14 59.71
CA PRO A 810 1.71 21.28 59.64
C PRO A 810 2.32 22.52 60.33
N ALA A 811 2.20 23.67 59.67
CA ALA A 811 2.82 24.92 60.12
C ALA A 811 1.95 25.62 61.17
N SER A 812 2.58 26.11 62.24
CA SER A 812 1.91 26.78 63.36
C SER A 812 2.43 28.21 63.53
N LEU A 813 1.52 29.18 63.65
CA LEU A 813 1.81 30.62 63.80
C LEU A 813 1.82 31.03 65.28
N ARG A 814 2.75 31.93 65.66
CA ARG A 814 2.76 32.57 66.99
C ARG A 814 3.38 33.97 66.92
N TYR A 815 2.88 34.92 67.71
CA TYR A 815 3.41 36.28 67.75
C TYR A 815 4.36 36.49 68.93
N THR A 816 5.45 37.23 68.72
CA THR A 816 6.20 37.84 69.83
C THR A 816 5.34 38.85 70.60
N LEU A 817 5.67 39.12 71.86
CA LEU A 817 4.98 40.16 72.64
C LEU A 817 5.25 41.56 72.08
N ALA A 818 4.32 42.49 72.30
CA ALA A 818 4.51 43.90 71.98
C ALA A 818 5.28 44.64 73.10
N ASN A 819 6.07 45.64 72.71
CA ASN A 819 6.58 46.67 73.61
C ASN A 819 5.47 47.70 73.89
N PRO A 820 5.39 48.28 75.11
CA PRO A 820 4.51 49.43 75.37
C PRO A 820 4.88 50.60 74.42
N PRO A 821 3.89 51.37 73.92
CA PRO A 821 4.17 52.56 73.12
C PRO A 821 4.84 53.64 73.98
N ALA A 822 5.28 54.73 73.33
CA ALA A 822 5.68 55.97 74.00
C ALA A 822 5.02 57.17 73.32
N ALA A 823 4.99 58.33 73.98
CA ALA A 823 4.58 59.58 73.34
C ALA A 823 5.65 60.04 72.34
N ASN A 824 5.21 60.53 71.17
CA ASN A 824 6.06 61.25 70.22
C ASN A 824 5.73 62.76 70.28
N SER A 825 4.46 63.12 70.10
CA SER A 825 3.99 64.51 70.25
C SER A 825 2.51 64.62 70.65
N LEU A 826 2.17 65.71 71.34
CA LEU A 826 0.81 66.19 71.56
C LEU A 826 0.76 67.63 71.02
N THR A 827 -0.10 67.91 70.05
CA THR A 827 -0.09 69.19 69.33
C THR A 827 -1.49 69.77 69.26
N ALA A 828 -1.67 71.00 69.74
CA ALA A 828 -2.92 71.73 69.52
C ALA A 828 -2.95 72.29 68.10
N VAL A 829 -3.96 71.88 67.33
CA VAL A 829 -4.11 72.24 65.91
C VAL A 829 -5.05 73.45 65.78
N SER A 830 -6.05 73.53 66.66
CA SER A 830 -7.02 74.62 66.72
C SER A 830 -7.38 74.97 68.17
N ASP A 831 -8.37 75.85 68.32
CA ASP A 831 -9.14 76.08 69.54
C ASP A 831 -9.91 74.85 70.05
N SER A 832 -10.04 73.80 69.22
CA SER A 832 -11.02 72.72 69.37
C SER A 832 -10.47 71.33 69.03
N GLN A 833 -9.18 71.19 68.70
CA GLN A 833 -8.54 69.92 68.34
C GLN A 833 -7.10 69.80 68.86
N ILE A 834 -6.78 68.62 69.40
CA ILE A 834 -5.42 68.18 69.74
C ILE A 834 -5.12 66.87 69.01
N ASP A 835 -4.02 66.83 68.27
CA ASP A 835 -3.50 65.61 67.63
C ASP A 835 -2.47 64.92 68.53
N VAL A 836 -2.56 63.59 68.57
CA VAL A 836 -1.70 62.69 69.36
C VAL A 836 -0.90 61.82 68.40
N GLU A 837 0.42 61.78 68.58
CA GLU A 837 1.32 60.87 67.87
C GLU A 837 2.10 59.99 68.86
N LEU A 838 2.13 58.69 68.60
CA LEU A 838 2.91 57.71 69.35
C LEU A 838 4.25 57.42 68.68
N HIS A 839 5.22 57.00 69.48
CA HIS A 839 6.40 56.29 68.98
C HIS A 839 6.15 54.78 69.13
N PRO A 840 6.27 53.97 68.05
CA PRO A 840 5.90 52.55 68.05
C PRO A 840 6.85 51.66 68.87
N ASN A 841 7.96 52.20 69.38
CA ASN A 841 8.88 51.57 70.31
C ASN A 841 9.43 50.20 69.85
N GLY A 842 9.70 50.07 68.55
CA GLY A 842 10.26 48.85 67.95
C GLY A 842 9.25 47.72 67.70
N ASN A 843 7.95 47.94 67.92
CA ASN A 843 6.91 47.07 67.39
C ASN A 843 6.85 47.13 65.86
N SER A 844 6.45 46.02 65.24
CA SER A 844 6.05 45.98 63.83
C SER A 844 4.70 46.66 63.56
N ASP A 845 4.41 46.88 62.28
CA ASP A 845 3.10 47.23 61.70
C ASP A 845 1.94 46.29 62.12
N GLN A 846 2.25 45.06 62.54
CA GLN A 846 1.29 44.10 63.11
C GLN A 846 0.86 44.42 64.56
N ALA A 847 1.38 45.48 65.18
CA ALA A 847 0.89 45.97 66.46
C ALA A 847 -0.34 46.86 66.30
N GLU A 848 -1.31 46.70 67.20
CA GLU A 848 -2.44 47.61 67.34
C GLU A 848 -2.24 48.48 68.58
N TYR A 849 -2.66 49.73 68.50
CA TYR A 849 -2.55 50.75 69.56
C TYR A 849 -3.94 51.20 70.02
N PHE A 850 -4.04 51.62 71.27
CA PHE A 850 -5.25 52.20 71.86
C PHE A 850 -4.87 53.48 72.58
N ILE A 851 -5.40 54.63 72.14
CA ILE A 851 -5.10 55.98 72.65
C ILE A 851 -6.37 56.55 73.28
N GLN A 852 -6.27 57.14 74.46
CA GLN A 852 -7.41 57.66 75.21
C GLN A 852 -7.16 59.07 75.77
N ASN A 853 -8.07 59.99 75.50
CA ASN A 853 -8.19 61.28 76.16
C ASN A 853 -8.95 61.11 77.49
N THR A 854 -8.22 61.00 78.59
CA THR A 854 -8.79 60.73 79.92
C THR A 854 -9.52 61.92 80.53
N THR A 855 -9.38 63.12 79.95
CA THR A 855 -10.08 64.33 80.37
C THR A 855 -11.42 64.52 79.65
N ALA A 856 -11.49 64.21 78.35
CA ALA A 856 -12.75 64.23 77.58
C ALA A 856 -13.58 62.94 77.72
N GLY A 857 -12.95 61.82 78.11
CA GLY A 857 -13.61 60.51 78.19
C GLY A 857 -13.77 59.82 76.84
N THR A 858 -12.92 60.16 75.86
CA THR A 858 -12.94 59.62 74.49
C THR A 858 -11.67 58.83 74.19
N ASP A 859 -11.75 57.87 73.27
CA ASP A 859 -10.62 57.07 72.81
C ASP A 859 -10.68 56.74 71.31
N SER A 860 -9.57 56.20 70.79
CA SER A 860 -9.40 55.85 69.38
C SER A 860 -10.03 54.52 68.97
N GLY A 861 -10.52 53.71 69.93
CA GLY A 861 -10.58 52.26 69.74
C GLY A 861 -9.20 51.64 69.54
N TRP A 862 -9.15 50.40 69.05
CA TRP A 862 -7.89 49.78 68.61
C TRP A 862 -7.61 50.15 67.15
N ILE A 863 -6.41 50.68 66.89
CA ILE A 863 -5.98 51.20 65.59
C ILE A 863 -4.58 50.69 65.21
N ASN A 864 -4.35 50.43 63.92
CA ASN A 864 -3.03 50.10 63.36
C ASN A 864 -2.23 51.37 62.96
N SER A 865 -2.54 52.51 63.59
CA SER A 865 -1.81 53.77 63.43
C SER A 865 -1.21 54.21 64.77
N THR A 866 -0.12 54.95 64.71
CA THR A 866 0.45 55.68 65.86
C THR A 866 -0.24 57.03 66.09
N SER A 867 -1.06 57.50 65.13
CA SER A 867 -1.70 58.82 65.14
C SER A 867 -3.19 58.79 65.52
N TRP A 868 -3.68 59.76 66.30
CA TRP A 868 -5.11 59.99 66.56
C TRP A 868 -5.45 61.46 66.84
N SER A 869 -6.52 61.96 66.23
CA SER A 869 -7.02 63.33 66.42
C SER A 869 -8.17 63.38 67.43
N SER A 870 -7.97 64.13 68.51
CA SER A 870 -8.99 64.40 69.53
C SER A 870 -9.63 65.77 69.25
N ALA A 871 -10.71 65.79 68.48
CA ALA A 871 -11.47 66.99 68.11
C ALA A 871 -12.73 67.22 68.97
N GLY A 872 -13.39 68.37 68.80
CA GLY A 872 -14.60 68.75 69.55
C GLY A 872 -14.32 69.27 70.97
N LEU A 873 -13.12 69.79 71.19
CA LEU A 873 -12.63 70.35 72.45
C LEU A 873 -13.03 71.83 72.61
N SER A 874 -12.86 72.39 73.81
CA SER A 874 -13.14 73.81 74.12
C SER A 874 -11.87 74.67 74.04
N CYS A 875 -11.97 75.96 73.69
CA CYS A 875 -10.80 76.85 73.58
C CYS A 875 -10.10 77.06 74.94
N GLU A 876 -8.78 77.28 74.91
CA GLU A 876 -7.86 77.40 76.06
C GLU A 876 -7.88 76.26 77.11
N THR A 877 -8.44 75.09 76.79
CA THR A 877 -8.70 74.00 77.76
C THR A 877 -7.68 72.87 77.64
N SER A 878 -7.25 72.31 78.79
CA SER A 878 -6.18 71.30 78.87
C SER A 878 -6.70 69.87 79.04
N TYR A 879 -6.14 68.93 78.25
CA TYR A 879 -6.57 67.53 78.18
C TYR A 879 -5.40 66.56 78.38
N ASN A 880 -5.65 65.43 79.05
CA ASN A 880 -4.65 64.41 79.39
C ASN A 880 -4.83 63.15 78.54
N PHE A 881 -3.72 62.50 78.15
CA PHE A 881 -3.72 61.36 77.26
C PHE A 881 -2.92 60.16 77.80
N GLN A 882 -3.38 58.94 77.49
CA GLN A 882 -2.70 57.67 77.79
C GLN A 882 -2.85 56.66 76.64
N ALA A 883 -1.96 55.66 76.54
CA ALA A 883 -2.05 54.62 75.52
C ALA A 883 -1.52 53.24 75.95
N LYS A 884 -1.89 52.19 75.19
CA LYS A 884 -1.31 50.83 75.24
C LYS A 884 -1.20 50.25 73.83
N ALA A 885 -0.44 49.15 73.68
CA ALA A 885 -0.37 48.37 72.45
C ALA A 885 -0.83 46.91 72.69
N ARG A 886 -0.99 46.12 71.63
CA ARG A 886 -1.10 44.65 71.68
C ARG A 886 -0.48 44.00 70.44
N ASN A 887 -0.16 42.71 70.54
CA ASN A 887 0.30 41.89 69.40
C ASN A 887 -0.87 41.15 68.70
N GLY A 888 -0.58 40.43 67.61
CA GLY A 888 -1.57 39.63 66.88
C GLY A 888 -2.15 38.40 67.62
N ASP A 889 -1.61 38.04 68.79
CA ASP A 889 -2.23 37.10 69.75
C ASP A 889 -3.20 37.83 70.72
N ALA A 890 -3.49 39.12 70.47
CA ALA A 890 -4.28 40.04 71.30
C ALA A 890 -3.74 40.26 72.73
N ILE A 891 -2.45 39.99 72.97
CA ILE A 891 -1.82 40.18 74.28
C ILE A 891 -1.45 41.67 74.45
N GLU A 892 -2.14 42.34 75.35
CA GLU A 892 -1.95 43.77 75.64
C GLU A 892 -0.67 44.08 76.44
N THR A 893 -0.14 45.28 76.23
CA THR A 893 0.90 45.88 77.09
C THR A 893 0.29 46.56 78.31
N ILE A 894 1.14 46.93 79.28
CA ILE A 894 0.78 47.94 80.27
C ILE A 894 0.39 49.27 79.58
N ILE A 895 -0.47 50.04 80.25
CA ILE A 895 -0.84 51.40 79.83
C ILE A 895 0.27 52.37 80.25
N VAL A 896 0.60 53.33 79.38
CA VAL A 896 1.52 54.43 79.61
C VAL A 896 0.79 55.77 79.53
N GLY A 897 1.16 56.73 80.39
CA GLY A 897 0.71 58.12 80.26
C GLY A 897 1.53 58.85 79.19
N LEU A 898 0.86 59.64 78.35
CA LEU A 898 1.50 60.41 77.26
C LEU A 898 1.77 61.87 77.64
N GLY A 899 1.00 62.42 78.58
CA GLY A 899 1.09 63.82 79.02
C GLY A 899 -0.22 64.57 78.84
N SER A 900 -0.14 65.90 78.82
CA SER A 900 -1.29 66.79 78.64
C SER A 900 -0.96 67.96 77.71
N GLN A 901 -1.95 68.46 76.98
CA GLN A 901 -1.83 69.61 76.08
C GLN A 901 -3.10 70.47 76.15
N SER A 902 -2.98 71.78 75.90
CA SER A 902 -4.10 72.72 75.84
C SER A 902 -4.37 73.23 74.42
N THR A 903 -5.63 73.49 74.10
CA THR A 903 -6.10 74.10 72.84
C THR A 903 -5.75 75.59 72.72
N ASN A 904 -5.89 76.14 71.50
CA ASN A 904 -5.61 77.56 71.20
C ASN A 904 -6.73 78.51 71.69
N ALA A 905 -6.52 79.82 71.49
CA ALA A 905 -7.45 80.90 71.88
C ALA A 905 -8.49 81.25 70.79
N CYS A 906 -9.56 81.92 71.19
CA CYS A 906 -10.71 82.31 70.38
C CYS A 906 -10.53 83.71 69.68
N GLY A 907 -11.28 83.99 68.60
CA GLY A 907 -11.10 85.14 67.66
C GLY A 907 -11.88 86.45 67.96
N ALA A 908 -11.94 87.36 66.98
CA ALA A 908 -12.51 88.72 67.09
C ALA A 908 -13.47 89.09 65.93
N ASP A 909 -14.40 90.00 66.21
CA ASP A 909 -15.59 90.41 65.44
C ASP A 909 -15.86 91.91 65.79
N THR A 910 -16.01 92.76 64.77
CA THR A 910 -16.02 94.23 64.90
C THR A 910 -17.42 94.85 64.90
N ASP A 911 -18.37 94.34 64.12
CA ASP A 911 -19.72 94.91 64.04
C ASP A 911 -20.79 94.16 64.85
N GLY A 912 -20.49 92.92 65.23
CA GLY A 912 -21.26 92.12 66.19
C GLY A 912 -22.33 91.21 65.57
N ASP A 913 -22.27 90.91 64.27
CA ASP A 913 -23.21 89.97 63.63
C ASP A 913 -22.95 88.48 63.97
N GLY A 914 -21.72 88.15 64.40
CA GLY A 914 -21.27 86.81 64.77
C GLY A 914 -20.25 86.17 63.81
N VAL A 915 -19.91 86.83 62.70
CA VAL A 915 -18.82 86.43 61.79
C VAL A 915 -17.51 87.12 62.22
N PRO A 916 -16.39 86.40 62.38
CA PRO A 916 -15.10 87.03 62.69
C PRO A 916 -14.56 87.92 61.57
N ASP A 917 -13.89 89.04 61.92
CA ASP A 917 -13.38 90.08 60.99
C ASP A 917 -12.59 89.53 59.79
N ALA A 918 -11.86 88.43 59.98
CA ALA A 918 -11.00 87.81 58.96
C ALA A 918 -11.77 86.88 57.98
N SER A 919 -13.09 86.81 58.11
CA SER A 919 -14.00 85.95 57.36
C SER A 919 -15.31 86.66 56.97
N ASP A 920 -15.40 87.97 57.23
CA ASP A 920 -16.59 88.80 57.04
C ASP A 920 -16.50 89.61 55.74
N ASN A 921 -17.51 89.53 54.87
CA ASN A 921 -17.56 90.27 53.60
C ASN A 921 -18.13 91.69 53.69
N CYS A 922 -18.61 92.14 54.85
CA CYS A 922 -18.97 93.53 55.12
C CYS A 922 -18.62 93.98 56.56
N THR A 923 -17.33 93.90 56.95
CA THR A 923 -16.68 94.23 58.27
C THR A 923 -17.11 95.45 59.10
N LEU A 924 -18.08 96.26 58.65
CA LEU A 924 -18.67 97.40 59.35
C LEU A 924 -20.22 97.49 59.19
N VAL A 925 -20.87 96.51 58.56
CA VAL A 925 -22.28 96.53 58.09
C VAL A 925 -22.95 95.14 58.19
N SER A 926 -23.08 94.63 59.41
CA SER A 926 -23.75 93.40 59.86
C SER A 926 -24.65 92.73 58.82
N ASN A 927 -24.15 91.65 58.22
CA ASN A 927 -24.84 90.79 57.26
C ASN A 927 -24.57 89.32 57.58
N ILE A 928 -25.27 88.80 58.59
CA ILE A 928 -25.09 87.46 59.16
C ILE A 928 -25.30 86.29 58.16
N ASP A 929 -25.91 86.56 57.00
CA ASP A 929 -26.05 85.62 55.89
C ASP A 929 -24.94 85.73 54.84
N GLN A 930 -24.08 86.75 54.95
CA GLN A 930 -22.87 87.01 54.16
C GLN A 930 -23.13 86.99 52.65
N ARG A 931 -24.30 87.49 52.21
CA ARG A 931 -24.72 87.47 50.80
C ARG A 931 -23.80 88.35 49.94
N ASP A 932 -23.14 87.67 49.01
CA ASP A 932 -22.33 88.16 47.89
C ASP A 932 -22.85 87.44 46.63
N THR A 933 -23.54 88.16 45.73
CA THR A 933 -24.21 87.60 44.56
C THR A 933 -23.31 87.57 43.31
N ASN A 934 -22.34 88.49 43.17
CA ASN A 934 -21.43 88.53 42.02
C ASN A 934 -20.14 87.70 42.23
N GLY A 935 -19.75 87.45 43.48
CA GLY A 935 -18.60 86.66 43.90
C GLY A 935 -17.29 87.42 44.01
N ASP A 936 -17.30 88.75 44.17
CA ASP A 936 -16.11 89.59 44.26
C ASP A 936 -15.58 89.81 45.70
N GLY A 937 -16.22 89.21 46.71
CA GLY A 937 -15.76 89.22 48.08
C GLY A 937 -16.23 90.41 48.91
N TYR A 938 -17.02 91.33 48.34
CA TYR A 938 -17.83 92.29 49.10
C TYR A 938 -19.30 91.80 49.15
N GLY A 939 -19.97 91.94 50.30
CA GLY A 939 -21.38 91.59 50.40
C GLY A 939 -22.29 92.66 49.75
N ASN A 940 -23.41 92.28 49.13
CA ASN A 940 -24.29 93.19 48.37
C ASN A 940 -24.72 94.45 49.15
N ILE A 941 -24.84 94.35 50.48
CA ILE A 941 -25.27 95.47 51.34
C ILE A 941 -24.17 96.54 51.53
N CYS A 942 -22.90 96.18 51.29
CA CYS A 942 -21.76 97.07 51.25
C CYS A 942 -21.13 97.26 49.85
N ASP A 943 -21.62 96.56 48.82
CA ASP A 943 -21.23 96.78 47.42
C ASP A 943 -22.41 97.15 46.48
N PRO A 944 -22.56 98.46 46.17
CA PRO A 944 -23.44 98.93 45.09
C PRO A 944 -22.74 99.27 43.75
N ASP A 945 -21.50 98.83 43.52
CA ASP A 945 -20.67 99.16 42.34
C ASP A 945 -20.90 98.16 41.19
N LEU A 946 -22.13 98.15 40.66
CA LEU A 946 -22.66 97.09 39.79
C LEU A 946 -21.98 96.92 38.40
N ASP A 947 -20.98 97.74 38.02
CA ASP A 947 -20.05 97.40 36.91
C ASP A 947 -18.58 97.16 37.34
N ASN A 948 -18.36 97.05 38.65
CA ASN A 948 -17.14 96.69 39.38
C ASN A 948 -15.92 97.55 38.95
N ASN A 949 -16.14 98.86 38.77
CA ASN A 949 -15.12 99.85 38.38
C ASN A 949 -14.35 100.46 39.57
N ASN A 950 -14.73 100.12 40.81
CA ASN A 950 -14.34 100.65 42.12
C ASN A 950 -14.86 102.07 42.46
N ILE A 951 -15.98 102.54 41.87
CA ILE A 951 -16.65 103.77 42.32
C ILE A 951 -18.13 103.86 41.89
N VAL A 952 -19.02 103.68 42.85
CA VAL A 952 -20.49 103.72 42.67
C VAL A 952 -20.92 105.06 42.07
N ASN A 953 -21.43 105.05 40.84
CA ASN A 953 -21.71 106.26 40.08
C ASN A 953 -22.98 106.17 39.21
N SER A 954 -23.07 107.04 38.20
CA SER A 954 -24.20 107.12 37.27
C SER A 954 -24.36 105.89 36.35
N PHE A 955 -23.31 105.10 36.13
CA PHE A 955 -23.40 103.87 35.33
C PHE A 955 -24.08 102.75 36.13
N ASP A 956 -23.70 102.56 37.39
CA ASP A 956 -24.28 101.61 38.34
C ASP A 956 -25.74 101.95 38.64
N LEU A 957 -26.02 103.26 38.85
CA LEU A 957 -27.38 103.79 38.92
C LEU A 957 -28.18 103.60 37.62
N THR A 958 -27.55 103.31 36.49
CA THR A 958 -28.23 102.91 35.26
C THR A 958 -28.49 101.40 35.23
N LEU A 959 -27.58 100.57 35.77
CA LEU A 959 -27.80 99.12 35.92
C LEU A 959 -28.93 98.81 36.91
N LEU A 960 -28.87 99.34 38.14
CA LEU A 960 -29.95 99.19 39.15
C LEU A 960 -31.31 99.70 38.65
N ARG A 961 -31.31 100.67 37.70
CA ARG A 961 -32.52 101.15 37.03
C ARG A 961 -33.04 100.25 35.91
N ASN A 962 -32.18 99.50 35.23
CA ASN A 962 -32.61 98.53 34.23
C ASN A 962 -33.34 97.36 34.91
N ASP A 963 -32.86 96.97 36.08
CA ASP A 963 -33.43 95.86 36.87
C ASP A 963 -34.62 96.30 37.75
N PHE A 964 -34.91 97.60 37.86
CA PHE A 964 -35.87 98.13 38.84
C PHE A 964 -37.29 97.55 38.71
N GLY A 965 -37.73 96.83 39.74
CA GLY A 965 -38.98 96.07 39.78
C GLY A 965 -38.84 94.58 39.41
N SER A 966 -37.62 94.11 39.13
CA SER A 966 -37.29 92.69 38.93
C SER A 966 -37.10 91.99 40.27
N GLY A 967 -37.64 90.79 40.40
CA GLY A 967 -37.48 89.94 41.58
C GLY A 967 -36.55 88.75 41.32
N GLY A 968 -35.75 88.38 42.32
CA GLY A 968 -34.75 87.33 42.26
C GLY A 968 -33.51 87.68 43.08
N ASP A 969 -32.61 86.72 43.21
CA ASP A 969 -31.25 86.93 43.70
C ASP A 969 -30.45 87.62 42.57
N LEU A 970 -30.35 88.94 42.67
CA LEU A 970 -29.67 89.82 41.74
C LEU A 970 -28.64 90.65 42.52
N ASP A 971 -27.57 91.06 41.85
CA ASP A 971 -26.57 91.95 42.43
C ASP A 971 -27.20 93.31 42.81
N SER A 972 -28.08 93.81 41.93
CA SER A 972 -28.94 94.99 42.14
C SER A 972 -29.91 94.92 43.35
N ASP A 973 -30.09 93.76 43.99
CA ASP A 973 -30.95 93.53 45.18
C ASP A 973 -30.09 93.62 46.46
N LEU A 974 -29.68 94.84 46.77
CA LEU A 974 -28.62 95.19 47.73
C LEU A 974 -28.99 94.97 49.20
N ASP A 975 -30.26 95.14 49.57
CA ASP A 975 -30.73 94.83 50.94
C ASP A 975 -31.18 93.37 51.11
N GLY A 976 -31.05 92.58 50.05
CA GLY A 976 -31.35 91.16 50.01
C GLY A 976 -32.84 90.78 50.02
N ASN A 977 -33.77 91.73 49.91
CA ASN A 977 -35.21 91.46 50.06
C ASN A 977 -35.83 90.60 48.92
N GLY A 978 -35.13 90.42 47.81
CA GLY A 978 -35.54 89.61 46.66
C GLY A 978 -36.30 90.37 45.57
N ILE A 979 -36.30 91.70 45.60
CA ILE A 979 -36.84 92.57 44.54
C ILE A 979 -36.16 93.95 44.54
N VAL A 980 -35.48 94.26 43.43
CA VAL A 980 -34.79 95.54 43.18
C VAL A 980 -35.79 96.69 43.20
N ASN A 981 -35.71 97.57 44.18
CA ASN A 981 -36.70 98.62 44.43
C ASN A 981 -36.11 99.93 44.99
N THR A 982 -36.95 100.74 45.63
CA THR A 982 -36.57 102.01 46.27
C THR A 982 -35.61 101.87 47.45
N PHE A 983 -35.55 100.71 48.12
CA PHE A 983 -34.60 100.47 49.21
C PHE A 983 -33.17 100.29 48.69
N ASP A 984 -32.97 99.48 47.65
CA ASP A 984 -31.67 99.29 46.98
C ASP A 984 -31.17 100.60 46.36
N LEU A 985 -32.07 101.34 45.70
CA LEU A 985 -31.81 102.71 45.23
C LEU A 985 -31.48 103.69 46.38
N THR A 986 -31.80 103.37 47.63
CA THR A 986 -31.40 104.15 48.80
C THR A 986 -30.04 103.67 49.34
N THR A 987 -29.78 102.37 49.39
CA THR A 987 -28.46 101.78 49.71
C THR A 987 -27.38 102.31 48.77
N MET A 988 -27.57 102.16 47.45
CA MET A 988 -26.68 102.72 46.42
C MET A 988 -26.43 104.24 46.58
N ARG A 989 -27.43 105.00 47.05
CA ARG A 989 -27.26 106.45 47.27
C ARG A 989 -26.39 106.80 48.47
N SER A 990 -26.24 105.93 49.47
CA SER A 990 -25.28 106.14 50.57
C SER A 990 -23.83 106.00 50.10
N TYR A 991 -23.58 105.14 49.10
CA TYR A 991 -22.24 104.87 48.57
C TYR A 991 -21.92 105.68 47.30
N PHE A 992 -22.85 106.46 46.73
CA PHE A 992 -22.64 107.17 45.45
C PHE A 992 -21.47 108.17 45.51
N GLY A 993 -20.36 107.83 44.83
CA GLY A 993 -19.08 108.54 44.86
C GLY A 993 -18.00 107.90 45.75
N SER A 994 -18.28 106.76 46.35
CA SER A 994 -17.38 105.93 47.17
C SER A 994 -17.05 104.61 46.46
N PRO A 995 -15.93 103.95 46.81
CA PRO A 995 -15.73 102.52 46.53
C PRO A 995 -16.64 101.65 47.41
N PRO A 996 -16.77 100.35 47.11
CA PRO A 996 -17.46 99.38 47.96
C PRO A 996 -16.69 98.99 49.23
N GLY A 997 -17.37 98.25 50.11
CA GLY A 997 -16.80 97.68 51.33
C GLY A 997 -16.63 98.67 52.49
N PRO A 998 -15.72 98.39 53.46
CA PRO A 998 -14.68 97.36 53.43
C PRO A 998 -15.17 95.93 53.75
N SER A 999 -14.45 94.97 53.17
CA SER A 999 -14.53 93.53 53.43
C SER A 999 -13.23 93.05 54.09
N GLY A 1000 -13.33 91.97 54.87
CA GLY A 1000 -12.23 91.19 55.42
C GLY A 1000 -11.88 89.95 54.58
N LEU A 1001 -12.77 89.57 53.66
CA LEU A 1001 -12.43 88.69 52.54
C LEU A 1001 -11.55 89.44 51.52
N ALA A 1002 -10.89 88.68 50.65
CA ALA A 1002 -10.05 89.24 49.60
C ALA A 1002 -10.81 89.33 48.27
N PRO A 1003 -10.83 90.51 47.60
CA PRO A 1003 -11.27 90.67 46.22
C PRO A 1003 -10.18 90.27 45.19
#